data_AF-A0A7C5ZJ82-F1
#
_entry.id   AF-A0A7C5ZJ82-F1
#
_cell.length_a   1.000
_cell.length_b   1.000
_cell.length_c   1.000
_cell.angle_alpha   90.00
_cell.angle_beta   90.00
_cell.angle_gamma   90.00
#
_symmetry.space_group_name_H-M   'P 1'
#
loop_
_entity.id
_entity.type
_entity.pdbx_description
1 polymer ?
#
loop_
_entity_poly.entity_id
_entity_poly.type
_entity_poly.pdbx_seq_one_letter_code
_entity_poly.pdbx_strand_id
1 'polypeptide(L)'
;WIPLLLLMAEALVRTSEGWGRKATSALVAVGAAAVAIQFLAGHLEMSYYALFALAFYSAVRLLVGLKSGVGLRGVVRAGLLLAAMVTLGILTAAAQLVPFVEVIGLNYRASGWSTYDQVISYAMPKWQLPVFALPDLFGNPTSHSYFDLVDWRWKSVAEQVIGGRQGGADVVFWGQKNYVEAAGYVGVLPLCLAAVALLARRSRYVLAFAALAVWSLLLVIGTPLYAVLFYLVPGIEQLHTPFRWIVPYTMSVASLAGLGADALARRHAVPDARAGARVSARLFGLALAATGAIGALALVASLAFPGPAVALSESVLRRVPAAGRAFTDGRMLYSYELPIFLAFFVALILSSVFILASSREYLQANGRSRRPLPALVLPGFAVALLVAELFHYGFGFNSYTDPRLLTAEPPSVRYLREQTDMLEIGGSDAIRVVSFGEEDVLKPVTSMLYGLYDARGYDTIIPRQYVDYWSLMEPPQGLPYSMIHKLVRMESLASPHLDALAVRYVLTTTDLSADAERLGLRLAVDGETKLYERTTALPRARLVSRATFVPDRATALERLRSPGYDPRSEVVLEADSSGAPSESTLLVPSDVTITSYRSEEVRVRVRAGAPAYLVLADSFFPGWEARVDGVETPVLRANANFRAVAVPAGESDVVFRYSPMSFKLGVYGTSVGGAIIVLLLAVALWRALAGGGGQESALRRISRNSVAPMGASLLNKAVDVGFAMLMLRILGPENAGKFTFAVVIVGYLDILTNFGLNALLMREVARDPDSRHRYLTGSLAIRLGLWTLATPLTLLLMLATAGSLNLSADTLTALALLCLALLFGNVSGALSSLFYALERMEYPAVMTVVSNLIRISLGAIVLLMGWGIVGLAGVSLIVNVVTALIFIALALRTFGRLELDLPSGLLKAMVVSSFPLMLNHLLATVFFKIDSVMLQAQFGATVLGYYGAAYKFIDGMLIIPSSVTFALFPMFARHAGSDRQALKSAFVMTVRILLMLSLPIAVLTTALADVGVLILGGAQYLPHSAIALKVLIWFLPFSFVNGVTQYVLIAVNRQRLITIGFVVATTFNIAANLYAIPRYSYVGAGVVTILSEIALMVPFYVLLRRDLGDLPLASLFARPALAGLGMAVFLLLAGEGALLLSAPVSLVVYACLLVLTQSIRAHELSQLLAWGRTRLRRAPATEPGPLV
;
A
#
# COMPACT_ATOMS: atom_id res chain seq x y z
N TRP A 1 4.21 14.11 -6.15
CA TRP A 1 4.38 13.13 -7.26
C TRP A 1 3.95 13.61 -8.64
N ILE A 2 3.39 14.83 -8.77
CA ILE A 2 2.84 15.37 -10.04
C ILE A 2 3.80 15.26 -11.24
N PRO A 3 5.10 15.66 -11.16
CA PRO A 3 5.97 15.61 -12.34
C PRO A 3 6.14 14.20 -12.91
N LEU A 4 6.28 13.19 -12.03
CA LEU A 4 6.37 11.79 -12.44
C LEU A 4 5.06 11.31 -13.07
N LEU A 5 3.91 11.66 -12.49
CA LEU A 5 2.60 11.30 -13.02
C LEU A 5 2.38 11.86 -14.44
N LEU A 6 2.70 13.14 -14.65
CA LEU A 6 2.57 13.78 -15.96
C LEU A 6 3.56 13.19 -16.98
N LEU A 7 4.78 12.85 -16.55
CA LEU A 7 5.75 12.15 -17.40
C LEU A 7 5.24 10.76 -17.81
N MET A 8 4.67 10.00 -16.88
CA MET A 8 4.09 8.68 -17.18
C MET A 8 2.88 8.80 -18.09
N ALA A 9 2.01 9.78 -17.87
CA ALA A 9 0.90 10.05 -18.78
C ALA A 9 1.38 10.40 -20.18
N GLU A 10 2.38 11.28 -20.32
CA GLU A 10 2.97 11.62 -21.61
C GLU A 10 3.57 10.38 -22.29
N ALA A 11 4.32 9.57 -21.56
CA ALA A 11 4.92 8.36 -22.09
C ALA A 11 3.85 7.36 -22.58
N LEU A 12 2.75 7.19 -21.83
CA LEU A 12 1.64 6.34 -22.23
C LEU A 12 0.91 6.87 -23.47
N VAL A 13 0.61 8.17 -23.52
CA VAL A 13 0.00 8.79 -24.71
C VAL A 13 0.90 8.58 -25.94
N ARG A 14 2.22 8.80 -25.82
CA ARG A 14 3.17 8.57 -26.92
C ARG A 14 3.19 7.12 -27.42
N THR A 15 2.97 6.11 -26.57
CA THR A 15 2.89 4.71 -27.05
C THR A 15 1.73 4.47 -28.02
N SER A 16 0.68 5.30 -27.97
CA SER A 16 -0.41 5.27 -28.95
C SER A 16 -0.08 6.01 -30.25
N GLU A 17 0.87 6.96 -30.21
CA GLU A 17 1.39 7.73 -31.35
C GLU A 17 2.43 6.93 -32.18
N GLY A 18 2.61 5.64 -31.92
CA GLY A 18 3.53 4.76 -32.67
C GLY A 18 4.86 4.45 -31.97
N TRP A 19 5.10 5.00 -30.76
CA TRP A 19 6.30 4.69 -29.98
C TRP A 19 6.24 3.29 -29.34
N GLY A 20 7.41 2.64 -29.26
CA GLY A 20 7.59 1.20 -29.00
C GLY A 20 6.65 0.57 -27.97
N ARG A 21 5.81 -0.36 -28.43
CA ARG A 21 4.85 -1.16 -27.62
C ARG A 21 5.49 -2.03 -26.52
N LYS A 22 6.83 -2.14 -26.50
CA LYS A 22 7.56 -3.03 -25.58
C LYS A 22 7.53 -2.54 -24.12
N ALA A 23 7.46 -1.22 -23.89
CA ALA A 23 7.55 -0.62 -22.55
C ALA A 23 6.20 -0.26 -21.90
N THR A 24 5.06 -0.45 -22.58
CA THR A 24 3.75 0.01 -22.09
C THR A 24 3.38 -0.56 -20.72
N SER A 25 3.69 -1.83 -20.44
CA SER A 25 3.40 -2.43 -19.13
C SER A 25 4.24 -1.80 -18.01
N ALA A 26 5.52 -1.51 -18.27
CA ALA A 26 6.38 -0.82 -17.30
C ALA A 26 5.85 0.57 -16.97
N LEU A 27 5.42 1.32 -17.99
CA LEU A 27 4.90 2.68 -17.81
C LEU A 27 3.62 2.69 -16.98
N VAL A 28 2.69 1.77 -17.24
CA VAL A 28 1.48 1.61 -16.41
C VAL A 28 1.85 1.25 -14.98
N ALA A 29 2.80 0.33 -14.77
CA ALA A 29 3.21 -0.10 -13.44
C ALA A 29 3.87 1.03 -12.62
N VAL A 30 4.82 1.76 -13.22
CA VAL A 30 5.51 2.89 -12.57
C VAL A 30 4.54 4.04 -12.31
N GLY A 31 3.67 4.34 -13.27
CA GLY A 31 2.62 5.35 -13.09
C GLY A 31 1.62 4.98 -11.99
N ALA A 32 1.20 3.71 -11.93
CA ALA A 32 0.31 3.21 -10.87
C ALA A 32 0.98 3.29 -9.49
N ALA A 33 2.25 2.91 -9.39
CA ALA A 33 3.02 3.07 -8.16
C ALA A 33 3.11 4.55 -7.74
N ALA A 34 3.33 5.47 -8.67
CA ALA A 34 3.35 6.90 -8.38
C ALA A 34 1.99 7.43 -7.89
N VAL A 35 0.87 6.95 -8.45
CA VAL A 35 -0.48 7.27 -7.95
C VAL A 35 -0.67 6.68 -6.54
N ALA A 36 -0.26 5.44 -6.31
CA ALA A 36 -0.38 4.80 -5.00
C ALA A 36 0.39 5.57 -3.93
N ILE A 37 1.65 5.94 -4.20
CA ILE A 37 2.47 6.70 -3.25
C ILE A 37 1.88 8.12 -3.03
N GLN A 38 1.27 8.72 -4.05
CA GLN A 38 0.58 10.00 -3.88
C GLN A 38 -0.54 9.93 -2.82
N PHE A 39 -1.34 8.86 -2.81
CA PHE A 39 -2.34 8.64 -1.76
C PHE A 39 -1.74 8.22 -0.42
N LEU A 40 -0.74 7.33 -0.44
CA LEU A 40 -0.05 6.83 0.76
C LEU A 40 0.78 7.91 1.48
N ALA A 41 1.03 9.05 0.84
CA ALA A 41 1.66 10.22 1.45
C ALA A 41 0.77 10.92 2.51
N GLY A 42 -0.48 10.48 2.70
CA GLY A 42 -1.33 10.87 3.84
C GLY A 42 -2.16 12.14 3.65
N HIS A 43 -2.03 12.87 2.53
CA HIS A 43 -2.83 14.08 2.27
C HIS A 43 -3.77 13.89 1.07
N LEU A 44 -5.03 13.53 1.37
CA LEU A 44 -6.00 13.18 0.32
C LEU A 44 -6.34 14.36 -0.60
N GLU A 45 -6.59 15.54 -0.04
CA GLU A 45 -6.89 16.76 -0.81
C GLU A 45 -5.81 17.06 -1.86
N MET A 46 -4.53 16.97 -1.50
CA MET A 46 -3.42 17.12 -2.44
C MET A 46 -3.36 16.02 -3.50
N SER A 47 -3.84 14.82 -3.18
CA SER A 47 -3.95 13.72 -4.13
C SER A 47 -5.04 13.97 -5.18
N TYR A 48 -6.17 14.56 -4.78
CA TYR A 48 -7.19 15.05 -5.72
C TYR A 48 -6.62 16.10 -6.67
N TYR A 49 -5.94 17.14 -6.16
CA TYR A 49 -5.33 18.15 -7.02
C TYR A 49 -4.30 17.57 -7.99
N ALA A 50 -3.49 16.60 -7.54
CA ALA A 50 -2.55 15.90 -8.41
C ALA A 50 -3.27 15.09 -9.51
N LEU A 51 -4.35 14.39 -9.18
CA LEU A 51 -5.14 13.63 -10.15
C LEU A 51 -5.92 14.54 -11.10
N PHE A 52 -6.42 15.69 -10.67
CA PHE A 52 -7.03 16.67 -11.59
C PHE A 52 -6.01 17.28 -12.54
N ALA A 53 -4.82 17.64 -12.05
CA ALA A 53 -3.74 18.12 -12.91
C ALA A 53 -3.36 17.04 -13.95
N LEU A 54 -3.28 15.77 -13.53
CA LEU A 54 -3.06 14.62 -14.41
C LEU A 54 -4.18 14.47 -15.44
N ALA A 55 -5.44 14.47 -15.01
CA ALA A 55 -6.60 14.31 -15.88
C ALA A 55 -6.70 15.44 -16.89
N PHE A 56 -6.50 16.69 -16.47
CA PHE A 56 -6.49 17.86 -17.33
C PHE A 56 -5.38 17.76 -18.39
N TYR A 57 -4.14 17.50 -17.95
CA TYR A 57 -3.01 17.35 -18.87
C TYR A 57 -3.23 16.20 -19.87
N SER A 58 -3.70 15.05 -19.39
CA SER A 58 -4.03 13.89 -20.23
C SER A 58 -5.13 14.22 -21.24
N ALA A 59 -6.20 14.90 -20.82
CA ALA A 59 -7.30 15.30 -21.70
C ALA A 59 -6.81 16.24 -22.81
N VAL A 60 -6.06 17.28 -22.47
CA VAL A 60 -5.46 18.20 -23.45
C VAL A 60 -4.55 17.44 -24.41
N ARG A 61 -3.71 16.52 -23.92
CA ARG A 61 -2.82 15.73 -24.77
C ARG A 61 -3.55 14.79 -25.71
N LEU A 62 -4.61 14.13 -25.26
CA LEU A 62 -5.46 13.27 -26.09
C LEU A 62 -6.22 14.07 -27.16
N LEU A 63 -6.75 15.25 -26.81
CA LEU A 63 -7.41 16.17 -27.75
C LEU A 63 -6.45 16.70 -28.82
N VAL A 64 -5.23 17.07 -28.43
CA VAL A 64 -4.19 17.47 -29.39
C VAL A 64 -3.80 16.27 -30.28
N GLY A 65 -3.72 15.06 -29.72
CA GLY A 65 -3.45 13.83 -30.48
C GLY A 65 -4.52 13.53 -31.55
N LEU A 66 -5.80 13.73 -31.23
CA LEU A 66 -6.91 13.65 -32.20
C LEU A 66 -6.71 14.60 -33.37
N LYS A 67 -6.37 15.87 -33.09
CA LYS A 67 -6.08 16.88 -34.13
C LYS A 67 -4.80 16.59 -34.93
N SER A 68 -3.88 15.79 -34.38
CA SER A 68 -2.56 15.51 -34.98
C SER A 68 -2.50 14.17 -35.74
N GLY A 69 -3.63 13.48 -35.94
CA GLY A 69 -3.71 12.30 -36.82
C GLY A 69 -3.53 10.91 -36.17
N VAL A 70 -3.54 10.79 -34.83
CA VAL A 70 -3.35 9.51 -34.10
C VAL A 70 -4.55 8.54 -34.26
N GLY A 71 -5.69 9.04 -34.74
CA GLY A 71 -6.93 8.28 -34.94
C GLY A 71 -7.66 7.92 -33.63
N LEU A 72 -8.98 7.75 -33.69
CA LEU A 72 -9.82 7.51 -32.50
C LEU A 72 -9.40 6.26 -31.71
N ARG A 73 -9.00 5.18 -32.41
CA ARG A 73 -8.55 3.92 -31.76
C ARG A 73 -7.29 4.12 -30.91
N GLY A 74 -6.34 4.94 -31.37
CA GLY A 74 -5.13 5.25 -30.61
C GLY A 74 -5.44 6.03 -29.33
N VAL A 75 -6.33 7.02 -29.45
CA VAL A 75 -6.79 7.88 -28.35
C VAL A 75 -7.55 7.08 -27.30
N VAL A 76 -8.50 6.23 -27.71
CA VAL A 76 -9.25 5.34 -26.80
C VAL A 76 -8.28 4.40 -26.08
N ARG A 77 -7.31 3.82 -26.79
CA ARG A 77 -6.30 2.96 -26.17
C ARG A 77 -5.45 3.70 -25.13
N ALA A 78 -4.98 4.91 -25.45
CA ALA A 78 -4.23 5.73 -24.50
C ALA A 78 -5.08 6.09 -23.27
N GLY A 79 -6.35 6.45 -23.48
CA GLY A 79 -7.31 6.68 -22.41
C GLY A 79 -7.48 5.46 -21.50
N LEU A 80 -7.62 4.26 -22.07
CA LEU A 80 -7.72 3.01 -21.29
C LEU A 80 -6.44 2.69 -20.51
N LEU A 81 -5.25 2.97 -21.07
CA LEU A 81 -3.98 2.77 -20.37
C LEU A 81 -3.81 3.76 -19.20
N LEU A 82 -4.22 5.01 -19.38
CA LEU A 82 -4.22 6.03 -18.32
C LEU A 82 -5.22 5.67 -17.22
N ALA A 83 -6.43 5.23 -17.59
CA ALA A 83 -7.42 4.75 -16.64
C ALA A 83 -6.89 3.53 -15.87
N ALA A 84 -6.30 2.55 -16.57
CA ALA A 84 -5.70 1.38 -15.92
C ALA A 84 -4.58 1.78 -14.94
N MET A 85 -3.73 2.74 -15.29
CA MET A 85 -2.69 3.28 -14.41
C MET A 85 -3.28 3.90 -13.14
N VAL A 86 -4.30 4.76 -13.26
CA VAL A 86 -4.94 5.42 -12.12
C VAL A 86 -5.70 4.42 -11.24
N THR A 87 -6.54 3.56 -11.85
CA THR A 87 -7.31 2.55 -11.13
C THR A 87 -6.39 1.59 -10.38
N LEU A 88 -5.30 1.13 -11.02
CA LEU A 88 -4.33 0.25 -10.36
C LEU A 88 -3.62 0.96 -9.21
N GLY A 89 -3.30 2.24 -9.34
CA GLY A 89 -2.70 3.03 -8.27
C GLY A 89 -3.63 3.22 -7.07
N ILE A 90 -4.91 3.54 -7.32
CA ILE A 90 -5.96 3.63 -6.29
C ILE A 90 -6.14 2.28 -5.60
N LEU A 91 -6.24 1.19 -6.37
CA LEU A 91 -6.35 -0.16 -5.85
C LEU A 91 -5.15 -0.53 -4.95
N THR A 92 -3.95 -0.13 -5.35
CA THR A 92 -2.72 -0.34 -4.56
C THR A 92 -2.72 0.47 -3.26
N ALA A 93 -3.39 1.62 -3.22
CA ALA A 93 -3.58 2.44 -2.01
C ALA A 93 -4.83 2.07 -1.18
N ALA A 94 -5.55 0.99 -1.54
CA ALA A 94 -6.82 0.62 -0.92
C ALA A 94 -6.74 0.39 0.61
N ALA A 95 -5.61 -0.09 1.14
CA ALA A 95 -5.40 -0.29 2.58
C ALA A 95 -5.57 0.99 3.41
N GLN A 96 -5.32 2.16 2.82
CA GLN A 96 -5.60 3.46 3.43
C GLN A 96 -6.93 4.03 2.97
N LEU A 97 -7.26 3.93 1.69
CA LEU A 97 -8.45 4.57 1.11
C LEU A 97 -9.76 3.94 1.55
N VAL A 98 -9.85 2.62 1.67
CA VAL A 98 -11.10 1.94 2.03
C VAL A 98 -11.52 2.26 3.48
N PRO A 99 -10.64 2.15 4.50
CA PRO A 99 -10.96 2.64 5.85
C PRO A 99 -11.29 4.13 5.87
N PHE A 100 -10.57 4.94 5.09
CA PHE A 100 -10.83 6.37 5.03
C PHE A 100 -12.24 6.68 4.51
N VAL A 101 -12.71 5.97 3.47
CA VAL A 101 -14.07 6.11 2.94
C VAL A 101 -15.14 5.73 3.98
N GLU A 102 -14.87 4.73 4.84
CA GLU A 102 -15.77 4.39 5.95
C GLU A 102 -15.81 5.53 7.00
N VAL A 103 -14.65 6.02 7.42
CA VAL A 103 -14.55 7.10 8.41
C VAL A 103 -15.19 8.40 7.90
N ILE A 104 -14.95 8.77 6.64
CA ILE A 104 -15.48 10.03 6.09
C ILE A 104 -17.01 9.99 5.96
N GLY A 105 -17.60 8.81 5.75
CA GLY A 105 -19.06 8.63 5.76
C GLY A 105 -19.69 8.85 7.14
N LEU A 106 -18.92 8.68 8.21
CA LEU A 106 -19.34 8.88 9.60
C LEU A 106 -18.96 10.26 10.15
N ASN A 107 -18.19 11.04 9.39
CA ASN A 107 -17.76 12.39 9.75
C ASN A 107 -18.95 13.35 9.87
N TYR A 108 -18.90 14.29 10.80
CA TYR A 108 -19.98 15.28 10.96
C TYR A 108 -20.23 16.08 9.67
N ARG A 109 -19.20 16.33 8.86
CA ARG A 109 -19.27 17.11 7.61
C ARG A 109 -19.96 16.42 6.43
N ALA A 110 -20.21 15.12 6.50
CA ALA A 110 -20.73 14.34 5.36
C ALA A 110 -22.14 14.77 4.87
N SER A 111 -22.84 15.68 5.56
CA SER A 111 -24.22 16.11 5.26
C SER A 111 -24.33 17.50 4.62
N GLY A 112 -23.43 17.86 3.69
CA GLY A 112 -23.55 19.13 2.94
C GLY A 112 -23.38 20.38 3.82
N TRP A 113 -22.55 20.29 4.86
CA TRP A 113 -22.36 21.35 5.86
C TRP A 113 -21.70 22.61 5.28
N SER A 114 -20.89 22.44 4.24
CA SER A 114 -20.17 23.50 3.54
C SER A 114 -20.95 24.01 2.34
N THR A 115 -21.32 25.29 2.36
CA THR A 115 -21.89 25.93 1.17
C THR A 115 -20.79 26.29 0.17
N TYR A 116 -21.17 26.42 -1.10
CA TYR A 116 -20.25 26.89 -2.14
C TYR A 116 -19.58 28.23 -1.77
N ASP A 117 -20.34 29.17 -1.21
CA ASP A 117 -19.84 30.47 -0.80
C ASP A 117 -18.82 30.37 0.35
N GLN A 118 -19.04 29.46 1.30
CA GLN A 118 -18.07 29.18 2.35
C GLN A 118 -16.76 28.63 1.78
N VAL A 119 -16.81 27.71 0.81
CA VAL A 119 -15.61 27.15 0.17
C VAL A 119 -14.85 28.23 -0.62
N ILE A 120 -15.55 29.05 -1.40
CA ILE A 120 -14.94 30.14 -2.17
C ILE A 120 -14.37 31.24 -1.27
N SER A 121 -14.90 31.44 -0.05
CA SER A 121 -14.34 32.40 0.90
C SER A 121 -12.88 32.13 1.30
N TYR A 122 -12.40 30.88 1.11
CA TYR A 122 -11.02 30.47 1.31
C TYR A 122 -10.13 30.58 0.07
N ALA A 123 -10.64 31.09 -1.04
CA ALA A 123 -9.87 31.40 -2.23
C ALA A 123 -8.92 32.59 -2.00
N MET A 124 -7.91 32.71 -2.88
CA MET A 124 -6.99 33.84 -2.86
C MET A 124 -7.73 35.13 -3.28
N PRO A 125 -7.65 36.20 -2.48
CA PRO A 125 -8.16 37.49 -2.92
C PRO A 125 -7.43 37.98 -4.17
N LYS A 126 -8.18 38.52 -5.14
CA LYS A 126 -7.63 38.98 -6.43
C LYS A 126 -6.54 40.05 -6.27
N TRP A 127 -6.61 40.86 -5.21
CA TRP A 127 -5.62 41.88 -4.91
C TRP A 127 -4.25 41.31 -4.50
N GLN A 128 -4.16 40.03 -4.14
CA GLN A 128 -2.90 39.35 -3.83
C GLN A 128 -2.18 38.79 -5.07
N LEU A 129 -2.77 38.84 -6.27
CA LEU A 129 -2.12 38.31 -7.48
C LEU A 129 -0.69 38.86 -7.74
N PRO A 130 -0.35 40.13 -7.44
CA PRO A 130 1.01 40.62 -7.59
C PRO A 130 2.07 39.89 -6.74
N VAL A 131 1.66 39.21 -5.65
CA VAL A 131 2.55 38.45 -4.75
C VAL A 131 3.30 37.34 -5.49
N PHE A 132 2.75 36.79 -6.58
CA PHE A 132 3.44 35.81 -7.41
C PHE A 132 4.72 36.33 -8.07
N ALA A 133 4.90 37.65 -8.17
CA ALA A 133 6.10 38.30 -8.70
C ALA A 133 6.85 39.12 -7.65
N LEU A 134 6.13 39.67 -6.67
CA LEU A 134 6.63 40.50 -5.58
C LEU A 134 6.05 39.96 -4.27
N PRO A 135 6.63 38.89 -3.70
CA PRO A 135 5.96 38.20 -2.62
C PRO A 135 5.76 39.14 -1.42
N ASP A 136 6.76 39.91 -1.02
CA ASP A 136 6.70 40.80 0.16
C ASP A 136 5.92 42.11 0.00
N LEU A 137 5.16 42.28 -1.09
CA LEU A 137 4.42 43.52 -1.43
C LEU A 137 3.38 43.96 -0.38
N PHE A 138 2.89 43.02 0.43
CA PHE A 138 1.91 43.30 1.48
C PHE A 138 2.49 43.06 2.87
N GLY A 139 3.82 43.08 3.02
CA GLY A 139 4.50 42.88 4.30
C GLY A 139 5.28 41.57 4.37
N ASN A 140 5.77 41.21 5.55
CA ASN A 140 6.36 39.90 5.85
C ASN A 140 6.24 39.70 7.37
N PRO A 141 5.63 38.60 7.84
CA PRO A 141 5.42 38.39 9.26
C PRO A 141 6.71 38.19 10.06
N THR A 142 7.88 38.06 9.41
CA THR A 142 9.18 38.03 10.09
C THR A 142 9.79 39.42 10.28
N SER A 143 9.17 40.46 9.73
CA SER A 143 9.65 41.84 9.81
C SER A 143 9.16 42.50 11.09
N HIS A 144 10.08 42.67 12.05
CA HIS A 144 9.84 43.36 13.31
C HIS A 144 10.34 44.82 13.32
N SER A 145 11.14 45.20 12.32
CA SER A 145 11.68 46.54 12.16
C SER A 145 11.87 46.87 10.68
N TYR A 146 11.81 48.15 10.33
CA TYR A 146 12.10 48.64 8.98
C TYR A 146 13.07 49.82 9.02
N PHE A 147 13.82 50.02 7.93
CA PHE A 147 14.69 51.18 7.79
C PHE A 147 13.90 52.34 7.17
N ASP A 148 13.64 53.38 7.95
CA ASP A 148 12.92 54.57 7.48
C ASP A 148 13.81 55.39 6.55
N LEU A 149 13.45 55.47 5.27
CA LEU A 149 14.25 56.12 4.24
C LEU A 149 14.17 57.66 4.26
N VAL A 150 13.28 58.22 5.09
CA VAL A 150 13.14 59.67 5.28
C VAL A 150 13.95 60.14 6.49
N ASP A 151 13.93 59.40 7.61
CA ASP A 151 14.70 59.71 8.82
C ASP A 151 16.10 59.04 8.83
N TRP A 152 16.37 58.12 7.91
CA TRP A 152 17.61 57.32 7.85
C TRP A 152 17.93 56.54 9.15
N ARG A 153 16.90 55.98 9.77
CA ARG A 153 17.03 55.18 11.00
C ARG A 153 16.13 53.95 10.99
N TRP A 154 16.55 52.92 11.71
CA TRP A 154 15.70 51.77 11.99
C TRP A 154 14.56 52.16 12.93
N LYS A 155 13.34 51.73 12.62
CA LYS A 155 12.15 51.88 13.46
C LYS A 155 11.53 50.51 13.73
N SER A 156 11.04 50.32 14.95
CA SER A 156 10.25 49.14 15.31
C SER A 156 8.87 49.21 14.66
N VAL A 157 8.36 48.07 14.18
CA VAL A 157 6.99 47.94 13.68
C VAL A 157 5.97 48.11 14.84
N ALA A 158 6.37 47.78 16.07
CA ALA A 158 5.52 47.84 17.27
C ALA A 158 5.29 49.27 17.82
N GLU A 159 6.27 50.18 17.68
CA GLU A 159 6.25 51.50 18.33
C GLU A 159 5.26 52.53 17.71
N GLN A 160 4.53 52.18 16.64
CA GLN A 160 3.60 53.11 15.95
C GLN A 160 2.12 52.66 15.93
N VAL A 161 1.77 51.54 16.58
CA VAL A 161 0.40 50.96 16.54
C VAL A 161 -0.52 51.46 17.68
N ILE A 162 -0.11 52.45 18.48
CA ILE A 162 -0.99 53.10 19.46
C ILE A 162 -1.86 54.15 18.75
N GLY A 163 -2.86 53.65 18.01
CA GLY A 163 -3.80 54.46 17.23
C GLY A 163 -5.15 53.78 16.94
N GLY A 164 -5.53 52.72 17.66
CA GLY A 164 -6.94 52.31 17.76
C GLY A 164 -7.53 51.42 16.66
N ARG A 165 -6.76 50.51 16.04
CA ARG A 165 -7.35 49.33 15.36
C ARG A 165 -6.70 48.04 15.89
N GLN A 166 -7.55 47.11 16.31
CA GLN A 166 -7.25 45.95 17.15
C GLN A 166 -6.10 45.04 16.66
N GLY A 167 -5.28 44.60 17.62
CA GLY A 167 -4.48 43.36 17.57
C GLY A 167 -2.98 43.61 17.72
N GLY A 168 -2.45 43.51 18.94
CA GLY A 168 -1.03 43.71 19.26
C GLY A 168 -0.12 42.67 18.61
N ALA A 169 0.34 42.94 17.39
CA ALA A 169 1.30 42.12 16.69
C ALA A 169 2.53 42.97 16.36
N ASP A 170 3.70 42.60 16.89
CA ASP A 170 5.00 43.24 16.64
C ASP A 170 5.53 42.97 15.21
N VAL A 171 4.63 42.74 14.24
CA VAL A 171 4.93 42.23 12.89
C VAL A 171 4.05 42.86 11.83
N VAL A 172 4.57 42.93 10.60
CA VAL A 172 3.82 43.42 9.43
C VAL A 172 2.82 42.33 8.97
N PHE A 173 1.53 42.67 8.91
CA PHE A 173 0.48 41.76 8.48
C PHE A 173 0.58 41.43 6.97
N TRP A 174 0.68 40.15 6.61
CA TRP A 174 0.83 39.68 5.22
C TRP A 174 -0.48 39.52 4.41
N GLY A 175 -1.57 39.09 5.04
CA GLY A 175 -2.79 38.73 4.31
C GLY A 175 -3.69 37.69 4.97
N GLN A 176 -4.68 37.19 4.21
CA GLN A 176 -5.74 36.30 4.70
C GLN A 176 -5.30 34.84 4.93
N LYS A 177 -4.23 34.40 4.26
CA LYS A 177 -3.65 33.05 4.39
C LYS A 177 -2.24 33.14 4.96
N ASN A 178 -1.78 32.06 5.59
CA ASN A 178 -0.43 31.99 6.15
C ASN A 178 0.61 32.21 5.05
N TYR A 179 1.63 33.02 5.36
CA TYR A 179 2.69 33.45 4.44
C TYR A 179 3.29 32.31 3.61
N VAL A 180 3.58 31.17 4.26
CA VAL A 180 4.15 29.95 3.65
C VAL A 180 3.33 29.40 2.50
N GLU A 181 2.00 29.43 2.64
CA GLU A 181 1.13 28.83 1.64
C GLU A 181 0.84 29.82 0.51
N ALA A 182 0.71 31.11 0.85
CA ALA A 182 0.11 32.16 0.03
C ALA A 182 0.99 32.72 -1.09
N ALA A 183 2.32 32.66 -0.96
CA ALA A 183 3.20 33.44 -1.82
C ALA A 183 3.36 32.88 -3.25
N GLY A 184 3.42 31.55 -3.40
CA GLY A 184 3.54 30.88 -4.72
C GLY A 184 4.69 31.37 -5.61
N TYR A 185 5.69 32.03 -5.03
CA TYR A 185 6.74 32.72 -5.75
C TYR A 185 7.78 31.73 -6.29
N VAL A 186 7.98 31.76 -7.61
CA VAL A 186 8.94 30.87 -8.32
C VAL A 186 10.22 31.59 -8.74
N GLY A 187 10.35 32.88 -8.44
CA GLY A 187 11.43 33.76 -8.93
C GLY A 187 11.04 34.55 -10.19
N VAL A 188 11.67 35.71 -10.39
CA VAL A 188 11.50 36.57 -11.57
C VAL A 188 12.06 35.89 -12.81
N LEU A 189 13.22 35.22 -12.70
CA LEU A 189 13.82 34.54 -13.85
C LEU A 189 12.90 33.44 -14.41
N PRO A 190 12.29 32.53 -13.61
CA PRO A 190 11.37 31.53 -14.13
C PRO A 190 10.09 32.11 -14.73
N LEU A 191 9.54 33.20 -14.16
CA LEU A 191 8.41 33.91 -14.77
C LEU A 191 8.78 34.46 -16.16
N CYS A 192 9.95 35.10 -16.29
CA CYS A 192 10.44 35.61 -17.56
C CYS A 192 10.66 34.47 -18.58
N LEU A 193 11.23 33.34 -18.15
CA LEU A 193 11.43 32.18 -19.02
C LEU A 193 10.12 31.51 -19.42
N ALA A 194 9.11 31.46 -18.55
CA ALA A 194 7.78 30.97 -18.89
C ALA A 194 7.13 31.85 -19.97
N ALA A 195 7.28 33.18 -19.88
CA ALA A 195 6.85 34.10 -20.92
C ALA A 195 7.62 33.88 -22.25
N VAL A 196 8.93 33.65 -22.19
CA VAL A 196 9.74 33.26 -23.37
C VAL A 196 9.19 31.98 -23.99
N ALA A 197 8.78 30.98 -23.22
CA ALA A 197 8.19 29.76 -23.77
C ALA A 197 6.92 30.04 -24.58
N LEU A 198 6.03 30.92 -24.08
CA LEU A 198 4.80 31.32 -24.76
C LEU A 198 5.07 32.11 -26.06
N LEU A 199 6.06 33.00 -26.03
CA LEU A 199 6.41 33.88 -27.15
C LEU A 199 7.22 33.16 -28.24
N ALA A 200 8.17 32.31 -27.82
CA ALA A 200 9.16 31.70 -28.69
C ALA A 200 8.82 30.25 -29.10
N ARG A 201 7.92 29.55 -28.40
CA ARG A 201 7.66 28.12 -28.64
C ARG A 201 6.18 27.80 -28.71
N ARG A 202 5.65 27.70 -29.92
CA ARG A 202 4.31 27.13 -30.18
C ARG A 202 4.39 25.60 -30.23
N SER A 203 4.41 24.96 -29.06
CA SER A 203 4.35 23.50 -28.95
C SER A 203 3.14 23.05 -28.15
N ARG A 204 2.69 21.81 -28.40
CA ARG A 204 1.62 21.17 -27.63
C ARG A 204 1.88 21.13 -26.12
N TYR A 205 3.14 21.07 -25.71
CA TYR A 205 3.55 21.08 -24.30
C TYR A 205 3.39 22.46 -23.67
N VAL A 206 3.82 23.51 -24.39
CA VAL A 206 3.63 24.90 -23.96
C VAL A 206 2.15 25.20 -23.81
N LEU A 207 1.31 24.79 -24.77
CA LEU A 207 -0.14 24.98 -24.67
C LEU A 207 -0.74 24.22 -23.47
N ALA A 208 -0.34 22.96 -23.24
CA ALA A 208 -0.88 22.16 -22.14
C ALA A 208 -0.53 22.76 -20.77
N PHE A 209 0.73 23.14 -20.53
CA PHE A 209 1.13 23.76 -19.27
C PHE A 209 0.59 25.18 -19.11
N ALA A 210 0.49 25.97 -20.19
CA ALA A 210 -0.14 27.28 -20.14
C ALA A 210 -1.63 27.19 -19.79
N ALA A 211 -2.36 26.26 -20.42
CA ALA A 211 -3.76 26.02 -20.12
C ALA A 211 -3.95 25.54 -18.67
N LEU A 212 -3.08 24.65 -18.17
CA LEU A 212 -3.13 24.19 -16.79
C LEU A 212 -2.79 25.32 -15.80
N ALA A 213 -1.81 26.17 -16.10
CA ALA A 213 -1.47 27.33 -15.28
C ALA A 213 -2.64 28.32 -15.19
N VAL A 214 -3.26 28.67 -16.33
CA VAL A 214 -4.43 29.56 -16.37
C VAL A 214 -5.61 28.94 -15.63
N TRP A 215 -5.93 27.67 -15.90
CA TRP A 215 -6.99 26.94 -15.22
C TRP A 215 -6.78 26.95 -13.70
N SER A 216 -5.57 26.62 -13.26
CA SER A 216 -5.22 26.59 -11.83
C SER A 216 -5.35 27.99 -11.21
N LEU A 217 -4.85 29.03 -11.87
CA LEU A 217 -4.94 30.41 -11.37
C LEU A 217 -6.40 30.89 -11.23
N LEU A 218 -7.28 30.54 -12.19
CA LEU A 218 -8.70 30.85 -12.11
C LEU A 218 -9.38 30.14 -10.93
N LEU A 219 -8.92 28.95 -10.55
CA LEU A 219 -9.44 28.24 -9.39
C LEU A 219 -8.83 28.76 -8.07
N VAL A 220 -7.56 29.16 -8.06
CA VAL A 220 -6.89 29.79 -6.90
C VAL A 220 -7.65 31.02 -6.43
N ILE A 221 -8.10 31.88 -7.35
CA ILE A 221 -8.84 33.10 -7.02
C ILE A 221 -10.36 32.88 -6.87
N GLY A 222 -10.82 31.63 -6.88
CA GLY A 222 -12.21 31.28 -6.61
C GLY A 222 -13.21 31.78 -7.66
N THR A 223 -12.86 31.72 -8.95
CA THR A 223 -13.83 32.06 -10.01
C THR A 223 -15.03 31.10 -10.01
N PRO A 224 -16.18 31.48 -10.61
CA PRO A 224 -17.35 30.61 -10.74
C PRO A 224 -17.07 29.24 -11.39
N LEU A 225 -15.93 29.08 -12.07
CA LEU A 225 -15.46 27.82 -12.62
C LEU A 225 -15.31 26.71 -11.55
N TYR A 226 -15.02 27.08 -10.30
CA TYR A 226 -14.91 26.11 -9.21
C TYR A 226 -16.23 25.38 -8.93
N ALA A 227 -17.38 25.97 -9.29
CA ALA A 227 -18.68 25.33 -9.16
C ALA A 227 -18.77 24.00 -9.92
N VAL A 228 -18.07 23.88 -11.06
CA VAL A 228 -18.00 22.63 -11.84
C VAL A 228 -17.39 21.52 -11.00
N LEU A 229 -16.33 21.82 -10.23
CA LEU A 229 -15.70 20.84 -9.35
C LEU A 229 -16.59 20.54 -8.14
N PHE A 230 -17.14 21.57 -7.51
CA PHE A 230 -17.95 21.44 -6.30
C PHE A 230 -19.24 20.62 -6.52
N TYR A 231 -19.94 20.82 -7.63
CA TYR A 231 -21.23 20.15 -7.87
C TYR A 231 -21.13 18.84 -8.66
N LEU A 232 -20.09 18.63 -9.48
CA LEU A 232 -20.01 17.44 -10.34
C LEU A 232 -19.09 16.35 -9.83
N VAL A 233 -18.16 16.65 -8.91
CA VAL A 233 -17.20 15.65 -8.42
C VAL A 233 -17.56 15.22 -7.00
N PRO A 234 -17.93 13.95 -6.79
CA PRO A 234 -18.29 13.45 -5.47
C PRO A 234 -17.16 13.64 -4.45
N GLY A 235 -17.49 14.17 -3.27
CA GLY A 235 -16.56 14.35 -2.15
C GLY A 235 -15.74 15.64 -2.21
N ILE A 236 -15.77 16.40 -3.31
CA ILE A 236 -15.08 17.71 -3.38
C ILE A 236 -15.73 18.72 -2.44
N GLU A 237 -17.03 18.61 -2.17
CA GLU A 237 -17.74 19.48 -1.23
C GLU A 237 -17.12 19.45 0.18
N GLN A 238 -16.36 18.40 0.50
CA GLN A 238 -15.62 18.27 1.76
C GLN A 238 -14.23 18.94 1.73
N LEU A 239 -13.78 19.44 0.58
CA LEU A 239 -12.51 20.16 0.38
C LEU A 239 -12.76 21.68 0.40
N HIS A 240 -12.02 22.39 1.25
CA HIS A 240 -12.35 23.78 1.62
C HIS A 240 -11.29 24.80 1.18
N THR A 241 -10.29 24.40 0.39
CA THR A 241 -9.18 25.32 0.04
C THR A 241 -8.92 25.44 -1.46
N PRO A 242 -9.76 26.18 -2.22
CA PRO A 242 -9.50 26.51 -3.63
C PRO A 242 -8.10 27.09 -3.87
N PHE A 243 -7.58 27.81 -2.88
CA PHE A 243 -6.21 28.31 -2.86
C PHE A 243 -5.13 27.26 -3.20
N ARG A 244 -5.29 25.98 -2.81
CA ARG A 244 -4.29 24.92 -3.01
C ARG A 244 -4.05 24.55 -4.48
N TRP A 245 -4.87 25.04 -5.41
CA TRP A 245 -4.60 25.02 -6.85
C TRP A 245 -3.31 25.76 -7.24
N ILE A 246 -2.70 26.51 -6.30
CA ILE A 246 -1.38 27.12 -6.44
C ILE A 246 -0.29 26.08 -6.72
N VAL A 247 -0.44 24.83 -6.29
CA VAL A 247 0.55 23.76 -6.51
C VAL A 247 0.61 23.34 -7.99
N PRO A 248 -0.51 22.94 -8.64
CA PRO A 248 -0.55 22.77 -10.09
C PRO A 248 -0.09 24.00 -10.89
N TYR A 249 -0.43 25.21 -10.43
CA TYR A 249 0.04 26.46 -11.05
C TYR A 249 1.58 26.57 -11.01
N THR A 250 2.18 26.47 -9.83
CA THR A 250 3.63 26.57 -9.60
C THR A 250 4.40 25.56 -10.45
N MET A 251 3.92 24.31 -10.48
CA MET A 251 4.50 23.25 -11.31
C MET A 251 4.41 23.55 -12.81
N SER A 252 3.28 24.11 -13.26
CA SER A 252 3.07 24.49 -14.66
C SER A 252 3.99 25.64 -15.08
N VAL A 253 4.13 26.66 -14.24
CA VAL A 253 5.04 27.80 -14.49
C VAL A 253 6.50 27.33 -14.52
N ALA A 254 6.92 26.47 -13.58
CA ALA A 254 8.26 25.89 -13.59
C ALA A 254 8.52 25.05 -14.86
N SER A 255 7.52 24.30 -15.32
CA SER A 255 7.62 23.52 -16.56
C SER A 255 7.72 24.43 -17.80
N LEU A 256 6.94 25.51 -17.84
CA LEU A 256 7.04 26.54 -18.89
C LEU A 256 8.41 27.22 -18.86
N ALA A 257 8.94 27.56 -17.69
CA ALA A 257 10.27 28.14 -17.54
C ALA A 257 11.35 27.21 -18.12
N GLY A 258 11.29 25.91 -17.82
CA GLY A 258 12.17 24.91 -18.41
C GLY A 258 12.04 24.81 -19.94
N LEU A 259 10.81 24.87 -20.47
CA LEU A 259 10.58 24.89 -21.92
C LEU A 259 11.08 26.17 -22.60
N GLY A 260 11.06 27.30 -21.89
CA GLY A 260 11.61 28.58 -22.32
C GLY A 260 13.13 28.60 -22.33
N ALA A 261 13.75 28.05 -21.27
CA ALA A 261 15.19 27.83 -21.22
C ALA A 261 15.66 26.89 -22.35
N ASP A 262 14.95 25.78 -22.59
CA ASP A 262 15.21 24.85 -23.70
C ASP A 262 15.07 25.54 -25.08
N ALA A 263 14.07 26.43 -25.23
CA ALA A 263 13.90 27.22 -26.45
C ALA A 263 15.08 28.16 -26.72
N LEU A 264 15.72 28.69 -25.67
CA LEU A 264 16.94 29.50 -25.77
C LEU A 264 18.21 28.64 -25.98
N ALA A 265 18.27 27.44 -25.39
CA ALA A 265 19.47 26.60 -25.38
C ALA A 265 19.70 25.76 -26.65
N ARG A 266 18.65 25.35 -27.38
CA ARG A 266 18.80 24.45 -28.54
C ARG A 266 19.53 25.11 -29.71
N ARG A 267 20.78 24.71 -29.92
CA ARG A 267 21.70 25.26 -30.92
C ARG A 267 21.45 24.77 -32.37
N HIS A 268 20.84 23.60 -32.62
CA HIS A 268 20.92 22.94 -33.95
C HIS A 268 19.64 22.24 -34.47
N ALA A 269 18.48 22.90 -34.60
CA ALA A 269 17.38 22.28 -35.36
C ALA A 269 16.48 23.30 -36.07
N VAL A 270 16.46 23.19 -37.40
CA VAL A 270 15.56 23.80 -38.41
C VAL A 270 15.75 25.32 -38.66
N PRO A 271 16.25 25.73 -39.86
CA PRO A 271 16.60 27.12 -40.18
C PRO A 271 15.44 28.14 -40.23
N ASP A 272 14.26 27.81 -40.78
CA ASP A 272 13.34 28.89 -41.24
C ASP A 272 12.16 29.23 -40.32
N ALA A 273 11.56 28.27 -39.61
CA ALA A 273 10.36 28.52 -38.78
C ALA A 273 10.66 29.13 -37.40
N ARG A 274 11.95 29.24 -37.01
CA ARG A 274 12.39 29.58 -35.63
C ARG A 274 13.13 30.91 -35.50
N ALA A 275 13.29 31.66 -36.61
CA ALA A 275 13.90 32.99 -36.58
C ALA A 275 13.02 34.01 -35.83
N GLY A 276 11.70 34.02 -36.10
CA GLY A 276 10.75 34.94 -35.45
C GLY A 276 10.66 34.76 -33.93
N ALA A 277 10.67 33.52 -33.46
CA ALA A 277 10.65 33.17 -32.03
C ALA A 277 11.80 33.78 -31.23
N ARG A 278 13.02 33.78 -31.79
CA ARG A 278 14.21 34.32 -31.13
C ARG A 278 14.25 35.84 -31.16
N VAL A 279 13.70 36.45 -32.22
CA VAL A 279 13.48 37.91 -32.28
C VAL A 279 12.50 38.32 -31.18
N SER A 280 11.39 37.60 -31.01
CA SER A 280 10.43 37.85 -29.93
C SER A 280 11.06 37.72 -28.54
N ALA A 281 11.88 36.68 -28.29
CA ALA A 281 12.57 36.53 -27.01
C ALA A 281 13.60 37.66 -26.75
N ARG A 282 14.29 38.14 -27.78
CA ARG A 282 15.25 39.25 -27.66
C ARG A 282 14.56 40.60 -27.44
N LEU A 283 13.48 40.88 -28.18
CA LEU A 283 12.66 42.08 -27.97
C LEU A 283 12.05 42.08 -26.57
N PHE A 284 11.59 40.92 -26.11
CA PHE A 284 11.12 40.75 -24.74
C PHE A 284 12.24 41.00 -23.72
N GLY A 285 13.44 40.43 -23.92
CA GLY A 285 14.60 40.71 -23.07
C GLY A 285 14.97 42.20 -23.03
N LEU A 286 14.95 42.90 -24.16
CA LEU A 286 15.19 44.35 -24.21
C LEU A 286 14.10 45.15 -23.48
N ALA A 287 12.84 44.74 -23.63
CA ALA A 287 11.73 45.35 -22.89
C ALA A 287 11.88 45.15 -21.37
N LEU A 288 12.29 43.95 -20.91
CA LEU A 288 12.58 43.69 -19.50
C LEU A 288 13.74 44.55 -18.99
N ALA A 289 14.81 44.68 -19.75
CA ALA A 289 15.95 45.54 -19.41
C ALA A 289 15.52 47.00 -19.27
N ALA A 290 14.71 47.51 -20.22
CA ALA A 290 14.17 48.86 -20.19
C ALA A 290 13.25 49.08 -18.98
N THR A 291 12.31 48.16 -18.73
CA THR A 291 11.40 48.23 -17.57
C THR A 291 12.17 48.20 -16.26
N GLY A 292 13.16 47.32 -16.13
CA GLY A 292 14.00 47.23 -14.93
C GLY A 292 14.84 48.48 -14.71
N ALA A 293 15.46 49.02 -15.76
CA ALA A 293 16.25 50.24 -15.67
C ALA A 293 15.38 51.48 -15.34
N ILE A 294 14.23 51.64 -16.01
CA ILE A 294 13.29 52.74 -15.73
C ILE A 294 12.76 52.63 -14.30
N GLY A 295 12.39 51.43 -13.86
CA GLY A 295 11.92 51.19 -12.50
C GLY A 295 12.98 51.50 -11.44
N ALA A 296 14.20 51.00 -11.61
CA ALA A 296 15.31 51.29 -10.70
C ALA A 296 15.66 52.79 -10.67
N LEU A 297 15.69 53.46 -11.83
CA LEU A 297 15.92 54.90 -11.90
C LEU A 297 14.79 55.70 -11.22
N ALA A 298 13.53 55.28 -11.37
CA ALA A 298 12.40 55.89 -10.70
C ALA A 298 12.48 55.73 -9.16
N LEU A 299 12.92 54.57 -8.67
CA LEU A 299 13.16 54.36 -7.23
C LEU A 299 14.31 55.22 -6.72
N VAL A 300 15.43 55.30 -7.45
CA VAL A 300 16.56 56.18 -7.07
C VAL A 300 16.12 57.65 -7.08
N ALA A 301 15.34 58.08 -8.07
CA ALA A 301 14.76 59.42 -8.11
C ALA A 301 13.81 59.68 -6.92
N SER A 302 13.06 58.66 -6.49
CA SER A 302 12.18 58.77 -5.31
C SER A 302 12.96 59.05 -4.01
N LEU A 303 14.20 58.56 -3.89
CA LEU A 303 15.08 58.86 -2.74
C LEU A 303 15.51 60.33 -2.72
N ALA A 304 15.68 60.95 -3.89
CA ALA A 304 15.98 62.37 -4.01
C ALA A 304 14.74 63.26 -3.72
N PHE A 305 13.54 62.72 -3.94
CA PHE A 305 12.27 63.42 -3.74
C PHE A 305 11.25 62.55 -2.97
N PRO A 306 11.47 62.33 -1.66
CA PRO A 306 10.64 61.41 -0.87
C PRO A 306 9.19 61.91 -0.68
N GLY A 307 8.96 63.23 -0.66
CA GLY A 307 7.63 63.82 -0.43
C GLY A 307 6.55 63.32 -1.41
N PRO A 308 6.74 63.45 -2.74
CA PRO A 308 5.83 62.89 -3.73
C PRO A 308 5.64 61.37 -3.63
N ALA A 309 6.70 60.63 -3.28
CA ALA A 309 6.64 59.18 -3.16
C ALA A 309 5.81 58.73 -1.94
N VAL A 310 6.00 59.39 -0.80
CA VAL A 310 5.18 59.18 0.41
C VAL A 310 3.70 59.53 0.14
N ALA A 311 3.43 60.64 -0.57
CA ALA A 311 2.07 61.02 -0.93
C ALA A 311 1.39 60.01 -1.87
N LEU A 312 2.15 59.41 -2.80
CA LEU A 312 1.68 58.32 -3.65
C LEU A 312 1.36 57.08 -2.83
N SER A 313 2.26 56.66 -1.94
CA SER A 313 2.05 55.54 -1.02
C SER A 313 0.84 55.74 -0.12
N GLU A 314 0.61 56.95 0.37
CA GLU A 314 -0.58 57.33 1.14
C GLU A 314 -1.88 57.22 0.30
N SER A 315 -1.80 57.50 -1.00
CA SER A 315 -2.91 57.27 -1.94
C SER A 315 -3.18 55.78 -2.13
N VAL A 316 -2.12 54.96 -2.23
CA VAL A 316 -2.22 53.51 -2.35
C VAL A 316 -2.85 52.90 -1.09
N LEU A 317 -2.42 53.28 0.11
CA LEU A 317 -3.00 52.78 1.36
C LEU A 317 -4.50 53.06 1.49
N ARG A 318 -4.93 54.26 1.07
CA ARG A 318 -6.36 54.62 1.08
C ARG A 318 -7.19 53.84 0.06
N ARG A 319 -6.59 53.43 -1.06
CA ARG A 319 -7.29 52.70 -2.14
C ARG A 319 -7.21 51.18 -2.01
N VAL A 320 -6.24 50.67 -1.26
CA VAL A 320 -5.99 49.23 -1.06
C VAL A 320 -6.17 48.91 0.42
N PRO A 321 -7.39 48.56 0.87
CA PRO A 321 -7.68 48.32 2.29
C PRO A 321 -6.79 47.26 2.95
N ALA A 322 -6.26 46.31 2.17
CA ALA A 322 -5.33 45.30 2.66
C ALA A 322 -3.95 45.88 3.02
N ALA A 323 -3.45 46.87 2.26
CA ALA A 323 -2.18 47.52 2.56
C ALA A 323 -2.28 48.34 3.86
N GLY A 324 -3.44 48.95 4.14
CA GLY A 324 -3.71 49.61 5.42
C GLY A 324 -3.85 48.68 6.63
N ARG A 325 -3.79 47.35 6.44
CA ARG A 325 -3.64 46.37 7.53
C ARG A 325 -2.17 46.04 7.81
N ALA A 326 -1.33 46.13 6.78
CA ALA A 326 0.10 45.84 6.84
C ALA A 326 0.91 47.06 7.33
N PHE A 327 0.54 48.26 6.87
CA PHE A 327 1.30 49.48 7.09
C PHE A 327 0.44 50.56 7.73
N THR A 328 1.05 51.33 8.63
CA THR A 328 0.39 52.39 9.42
C THR A 328 0.14 53.65 8.60
N ASP A 329 1.11 54.06 7.79
CA ASP A 329 1.07 55.27 6.96
C ASP A 329 1.87 55.10 5.65
N GLY A 330 1.72 56.06 4.72
CA GLY A 330 2.36 56.01 3.41
C GLY A 330 3.90 56.04 3.49
N ARG A 331 4.45 56.54 4.59
CA ARG A 331 5.90 56.62 4.83
C ARG A 331 6.48 55.27 5.20
N MET A 332 5.80 54.52 6.05
CA MET A 332 6.15 53.14 6.37
C MET A 332 6.06 52.26 5.12
N LEU A 333 4.94 52.34 4.37
CA LEU A 333 4.77 51.61 3.12
C LEU A 333 5.90 51.94 2.13
N TYR A 334 6.21 53.21 1.92
CA TYR A 334 7.29 53.64 1.03
C TYR A 334 8.65 53.08 1.46
N SER A 335 9.00 53.24 2.75
CA SER A 335 10.31 52.85 3.27
C SER A 335 10.51 51.34 3.27
N TYR A 336 9.44 50.59 3.54
CA TYR A 336 9.45 49.13 3.54
C TYR A 336 9.52 48.53 2.14
N GLU A 337 8.72 49.05 1.20
CA GLU A 337 8.59 48.45 -0.14
C GLU A 337 9.73 48.84 -1.10
N LEU A 338 10.38 49.99 -0.90
CA LEU A 338 11.45 50.43 -1.80
C LEU A 338 12.58 49.40 -1.97
N PRO A 339 13.17 48.80 -0.91
CA PRO A 339 14.19 47.76 -1.08
C PRO A 339 13.66 46.51 -1.80
N ILE A 340 12.38 46.16 -1.61
CA ILE A 340 11.73 45.02 -2.27
C ILE A 340 11.57 45.29 -3.77
N PHE A 341 11.05 46.46 -4.15
CA PHE A 341 10.95 46.87 -5.55
C PHE A 341 12.33 47.00 -6.22
N LEU A 342 13.34 47.49 -5.49
CA LEU A 342 14.72 47.56 -5.99
C LEU A 342 15.26 46.17 -6.30
N ALA A 343 15.12 45.22 -5.36
CA ALA A 343 15.52 43.83 -5.56
C ALA A 343 14.80 43.20 -6.77
N PHE A 344 13.50 43.45 -6.93
CA PHE A 344 12.73 42.99 -8.08
C PHE A 344 13.23 43.57 -9.41
N PHE A 345 13.47 44.88 -9.50
CA PHE A 345 13.99 45.48 -10.74
C PHE A 345 15.41 45.02 -11.05
N VAL A 346 16.26 44.82 -10.05
CA VAL A 346 17.58 44.21 -10.23
C VAL A 346 17.45 42.78 -10.75
N ALA A 347 16.58 41.95 -10.16
CA ALA A 347 16.31 40.60 -10.63
C ALA A 347 15.77 40.59 -12.08
N LEU A 348 14.94 41.57 -12.45
CA LEU A 348 14.43 41.76 -13.82
C LEU A 348 15.56 42.08 -14.81
N ILE A 349 16.48 42.98 -14.43
CA ILE A 349 17.67 43.31 -15.22
C ILE A 349 18.57 42.08 -15.37
N LEU A 350 18.88 41.37 -14.28
CA LEU A 350 19.71 40.17 -14.33
C LEU A 350 19.07 39.05 -15.17
N SER A 351 17.75 38.89 -15.08
CA SER A 351 16.97 37.98 -15.94
C SER A 351 17.03 38.38 -17.41
N SER A 352 16.97 39.69 -17.71
CA SER A 352 17.10 40.21 -19.06
C SER A 352 18.49 39.94 -19.65
N VAL A 353 19.56 40.09 -18.83
CA VAL A 353 20.95 39.80 -19.21
C VAL A 353 21.07 38.33 -19.59
N PHE A 354 20.50 37.42 -18.79
CA PHE A 354 20.49 35.99 -19.10
C PHE A 354 19.80 35.68 -20.45
N ILE A 355 18.59 36.23 -20.67
CA ILE A 355 17.82 36.01 -21.90
C ILE A 355 18.57 36.56 -23.12
N LEU A 356 19.10 37.77 -23.02
CA LEU A 356 19.83 38.43 -24.11
C LEU A 356 21.15 37.71 -24.43
N ALA A 357 21.92 37.32 -23.41
CA ALA A 357 23.15 36.57 -23.59
C ALA A 357 22.90 35.21 -24.23
N SER A 358 21.87 34.48 -23.78
CA SER A 358 21.45 33.20 -24.36
C SER A 358 20.98 33.34 -25.80
N SER A 359 20.29 34.43 -26.14
CA SER A 359 19.86 34.71 -27.52
C SER A 359 21.03 35.11 -28.45
N ARG A 360 22.11 35.69 -27.91
CA ARG A 360 23.25 36.22 -28.66
C ARG A 360 24.27 35.16 -29.06
N GLU A 361 24.56 34.19 -28.20
CA GLU A 361 25.46 33.06 -28.54
C GLU A 361 24.99 32.30 -29.79
N TYR A 362 23.67 32.19 -29.95
CA TYR A 362 23.08 31.54 -31.12
C TYR A 362 23.37 32.29 -32.43
N LEU A 363 23.31 33.63 -32.44
CA LEU A 363 23.61 34.45 -33.62
C LEU A 363 25.09 34.34 -34.03
N GLN A 364 25.98 34.17 -33.06
CA GLN A 364 27.42 34.03 -33.30
C GLN A 364 27.78 32.67 -33.91
N ALA A 365 27.07 31.60 -33.52
CA ALA A 365 27.21 30.27 -34.12
C ALA A 365 26.86 30.24 -35.63
N ASN A 366 26.19 31.27 -36.14
CA ASN A 366 25.72 31.36 -37.53
C ASN A 366 26.48 32.38 -38.40
N GLY A 367 27.68 32.83 -38.00
CA GLY A 367 28.63 33.41 -38.98
C GLY A 367 29.40 34.70 -38.64
N ARG A 368 29.92 34.88 -37.41
CA ARG A 368 31.07 35.81 -37.20
C ARG A 368 31.81 35.52 -35.90
N SER A 369 33.11 35.24 -36.05
CA SER A 369 34.07 34.80 -35.04
C SER A 369 34.19 35.74 -33.82
N ARG A 370 33.72 35.29 -32.66
CA ARG A 370 34.30 35.53 -31.32
C ARG A 370 34.02 34.30 -30.44
N ARG A 371 34.94 33.99 -29.51
CA ARG A 371 34.90 32.79 -28.65
C ARG A 371 33.55 32.71 -27.90
N PRO A 372 32.81 31.58 -27.96
CA PRO A 372 31.60 31.39 -27.15
C PRO A 372 31.96 31.40 -25.66
N LEU A 373 31.04 31.83 -24.79
CA LEU A 373 31.26 31.71 -23.35
C LEU A 373 31.36 30.22 -22.99
N PRO A 374 32.12 29.86 -21.94
CA PRO A 374 32.17 28.48 -21.47
C PRO A 374 30.77 27.96 -21.17
N ALA A 375 30.48 26.70 -21.53
CA ALA A 375 29.14 26.10 -21.48
C ALA A 375 28.48 26.10 -20.08
N LEU A 376 29.26 26.33 -19.03
CA LEU A 376 28.82 26.35 -17.64
C LEU A 376 28.47 27.77 -17.12
N VAL A 377 28.86 28.84 -17.81
CA VAL A 377 28.71 30.20 -17.29
C VAL A 377 27.24 30.63 -17.23
N LEU A 378 26.49 30.46 -18.33
CA LEU A 378 25.08 30.85 -18.37
C LEU A 378 24.19 30.00 -17.43
N PRO A 379 24.29 28.66 -17.43
CA PRO A 379 23.59 27.84 -16.44
C PRO A 379 23.98 28.18 -14.99
N GLY A 380 25.28 28.39 -14.73
CA GLY A 380 25.78 28.80 -13.41
C GLY A 380 25.21 30.14 -12.96
N PHE A 381 25.15 31.12 -13.86
CA PHE A 381 24.52 32.42 -13.59
C PHE A 381 23.02 32.29 -13.27
N ALA A 382 22.27 31.50 -14.06
CA ALA A 382 20.86 31.27 -13.81
C ALA A 382 20.61 30.60 -12.45
N VAL A 383 21.41 29.57 -12.10
CA VAL A 383 21.32 28.91 -10.79
C VAL A 383 21.68 29.87 -9.67
N ALA A 384 22.76 30.65 -9.80
CA ALA A 384 23.16 31.62 -8.80
C ALA A 384 22.09 32.70 -8.57
N LEU A 385 21.47 33.20 -9.65
CA LEU A 385 20.37 34.17 -9.58
C LEU A 385 19.16 33.57 -8.85
N LEU A 386 18.74 32.35 -9.22
CA LEU A 386 17.63 31.66 -8.56
C LEU A 386 17.89 31.40 -7.08
N VAL A 387 19.10 30.95 -6.73
CA VAL A 387 19.49 30.71 -5.33
C VAL A 387 19.47 32.02 -4.56
N ALA A 388 20.07 33.09 -5.09
CA ALA A 388 20.09 34.39 -4.44
C ALA A 388 18.67 34.93 -4.21
N GLU A 389 17.80 34.83 -5.21
CA GLU A 389 16.42 35.33 -5.18
C GLU A 389 15.53 34.54 -4.20
N LEU A 390 15.52 33.20 -4.31
CA LEU A 390 14.72 32.36 -3.42
C LEU A 390 15.25 32.34 -1.98
N PHE A 391 16.57 32.42 -1.78
CA PHE A 391 17.15 32.53 -0.45
C PHE A 391 16.85 33.89 0.18
N HIS A 392 16.98 35.00 -0.57
CA HIS A 392 16.62 36.33 -0.07
C HIS A 392 15.16 36.38 0.38
N TYR A 393 14.26 35.79 -0.41
CA TYR A 393 12.85 35.69 -0.06
C TYR A 393 12.58 34.83 1.19
N GLY A 394 13.20 33.64 1.29
CA GLY A 394 12.98 32.71 2.42
C GLY A 394 13.78 33.03 3.69
N PHE A 395 14.63 34.06 3.66
CA PHE A 395 15.51 34.42 4.78
C PHE A 395 14.69 34.95 5.96
N GLY A 396 15.03 34.55 7.19
CA GLY A 396 14.32 34.94 8.41
C GLY A 396 13.05 34.14 8.72
N PHE A 397 12.40 33.53 7.71
CA PHE A 397 11.19 32.72 7.91
C PHE A 397 11.47 31.31 8.48
N ASN A 398 12.64 30.73 8.17
CA ASN A 398 13.08 29.44 8.74
C ASN A 398 13.82 29.65 10.07
N SER A 399 13.16 30.26 11.06
CA SER A 399 13.73 30.42 12.40
C SER A 399 13.75 29.09 13.16
N TYR A 400 14.86 28.79 13.82
CA TYR A 400 14.99 27.62 14.69
C TYR A 400 14.39 27.95 16.06
N THR A 401 13.29 27.30 16.43
CA THR A 401 12.79 27.32 17.82
C THR A 401 13.79 26.58 18.71
N ASP A 402 14.05 27.10 19.92
CA ASP A 402 14.91 26.40 20.89
C ASP A 402 14.32 25.00 21.18
N PRO A 403 15.02 23.90 20.83
CA PRO A 403 14.52 22.54 21.03
C PRO A 403 14.18 22.25 22.49
N ARG A 404 14.77 22.99 23.45
CA ARG A 404 14.48 22.85 24.88
C ARG A 404 13.01 23.13 25.21
N LEU A 405 12.32 23.95 24.41
CA LEU A 405 10.88 24.20 24.56
C LEU A 405 10.02 22.97 24.29
N LEU A 406 10.51 21.99 23.52
CA LEU A 406 9.82 20.71 23.28
C LEU A 406 9.98 19.72 24.42
N THR A 407 10.99 19.91 25.29
CA THR A 407 11.29 19.06 26.45
C THR A 407 10.88 19.70 27.78
N ALA A 408 10.35 20.92 27.76
CA ALA A 408 9.93 21.61 28.96
C ALA A 408 8.67 20.95 29.54
N GLU A 409 8.74 20.51 30.79
CA GLU A 409 7.63 19.84 31.48
C GLU A 409 7.16 20.68 32.68
N PRO A 410 6.04 21.41 32.54
CA PRO A 410 5.47 22.20 33.63
C PRO A 410 5.04 21.32 34.84
N PRO A 411 4.98 21.88 36.07
CA PRO A 411 4.54 21.14 37.25
C PRO A 411 3.17 20.46 37.11
N SER A 412 2.22 21.12 36.43
CA SER A 412 0.88 20.57 36.14
C SER A 412 0.94 19.33 35.25
N VAL A 413 1.82 19.32 34.24
CA VAL A 413 2.03 18.17 33.33
C VAL A 413 2.74 17.04 34.07
N ARG A 414 3.77 17.36 34.87
CA ARG A 414 4.47 16.37 35.70
C ARG A 414 3.51 15.67 36.66
N TYR A 415 2.69 16.44 37.38
CA TYR A 415 1.66 15.90 38.27
C TYR A 415 0.72 14.96 37.50
N LEU A 416 0.17 15.41 36.37
CA LEU A 416 -0.72 14.59 35.54
C LEU A 416 -0.06 13.30 35.06
N ARG A 417 1.22 13.33 34.69
CA ARG A 417 1.98 12.15 34.30
C ARG A 417 2.24 11.21 35.47
N GLU A 418 2.60 11.71 36.64
CA GLU A 418 2.71 10.87 37.85
C GLU A 418 1.37 10.16 38.16
N GLN A 419 0.25 10.86 37.98
CA GLN A 419 -1.08 10.26 38.12
C GLN A 419 -1.43 9.26 36.98
N THR A 420 -0.80 9.40 35.80
CA THR A 420 -1.07 8.57 34.62
C THR A 420 -0.14 7.36 34.52
N ASP A 421 1.14 7.49 34.87
CA ASP A 421 2.16 6.42 34.87
C ASP A 421 1.86 5.39 35.98
N MET A 422 1.18 5.80 37.07
CA MET A 422 0.61 4.86 38.05
C MET A 422 -0.49 3.95 37.46
N LEU A 423 -0.99 4.22 36.24
CA LEU A 423 -2.05 3.46 35.57
C LEU A 423 -1.55 2.49 34.49
N GLU A 424 -0.31 2.62 33.98
CA GLU A 424 0.29 1.62 33.09
C GLU A 424 0.47 0.26 33.80
N ILE A 425 0.38 0.26 35.12
CA ILE A 425 0.38 -0.92 36.00
C ILE A 425 -1.07 -1.32 36.35
N GLY A 426 -1.92 -1.56 35.33
CA GLY A 426 -3.25 -2.20 35.47
C GLY A 426 -4.20 -1.58 36.52
N GLY A 427 -5.00 -0.60 36.12
CA GLY A 427 -6.05 0.00 36.96
C GLY A 427 -7.30 0.42 36.17
N SER A 428 -8.42 0.60 36.88
CA SER A 428 -9.74 1.04 36.38
C SER A 428 -9.79 2.49 35.87
N ASP A 429 -8.75 3.28 36.20
CA ASP A 429 -8.80 4.74 36.24
C ASP A 429 -8.02 5.39 35.10
N ALA A 430 -8.16 4.94 33.84
CA ALA A 430 -7.62 5.70 32.71
C ALA A 430 -8.29 7.11 32.67
N ILE A 431 -7.58 8.11 33.19
CA ILE A 431 -8.08 9.47 33.41
C ILE A 431 -8.02 10.30 32.13
N ARG A 432 -8.99 11.20 31.95
CA ARG A 432 -8.93 12.24 30.93
C ARG A 432 -8.78 13.64 31.51
N VAL A 433 -8.19 14.50 30.70
CA VAL A 433 -8.05 15.93 30.96
C VAL A 433 -8.86 16.76 29.96
N VAL A 434 -9.20 17.99 30.36
CA VAL A 434 -9.81 18.99 29.47
C VAL A 434 -9.35 20.39 29.86
N SER A 435 -9.24 21.31 28.89
CA SER A 435 -8.99 22.72 29.15
C SER A 435 -10.28 23.52 29.32
N PHE A 436 -10.24 24.51 30.22
CA PHE A 436 -11.34 25.44 30.51
C PHE A 436 -10.87 26.91 30.48
N GLY A 437 -11.71 27.79 29.97
CA GLY A 437 -11.52 29.25 29.99
C GLY A 437 -11.26 29.87 28.61
N GLU A 438 -11.00 31.19 28.59
CA GLU A 438 -10.75 31.93 27.34
C GLU A 438 -9.42 31.55 26.66
N GLU A 439 -8.47 31.03 27.41
CA GLU A 439 -7.17 30.54 26.92
C GLU A 439 -7.21 29.02 26.72
N ASP A 440 -6.65 28.54 25.60
CA ASP A 440 -6.51 27.09 25.37
C ASP A 440 -5.19 26.60 25.96
N VAL A 441 -5.20 26.39 27.28
CA VAL A 441 -4.00 26.16 28.12
C VAL A 441 -3.20 24.93 27.67
N LEU A 442 -3.88 23.87 27.21
CA LEU A 442 -3.25 22.68 26.69
C LEU A 442 -3.94 22.27 25.39
N LYS A 443 -3.32 22.48 24.24
CA LYS A 443 -3.89 22.03 22.96
C LYS A 443 -3.86 20.50 22.87
N PRO A 444 -4.90 19.83 22.32
CA PRO A 444 -4.96 18.36 22.26
C PRO A 444 -3.80 17.65 21.53
N VAL A 445 -3.10 18.32 20.59
CA VAL A 445 -1.88 17.74 19.97
C VAL A 445 -0.72 17.71 20.95
N THR A 446 -0.64 18.73 21.81
CA THR A 446 0.47 18.90 22.75
C THR A 446 0.36 17.89 23.90
N SER A 447 -0.86 17.49 24.30
CA SER A 447 -1.06 16.45 25.30
C SER A 447 -0.51 15.08 24.86
N MET A 448 -0.53 14.78 23.55
CA MET A 448 0.04 13.55 23.00
C MET A 448 1.56 13.44 23.23
N LEU A 449 2.29 14.56 23.27
CA LEU A 449 3.74 14.56 23.57
C LEU A 449 4.03 14.03 24.98
N TYR A 450 3.07 14.14 25.89
CA TYR A 450 3.18 13.75 27.29
C TYR A 450 2.41 12.47 27.63
N GLY A 451 1.82 11.79 26.63
CA GLY A 451 1.00 10.59 26.84
C GLY A 451 -0.34 10.85 27.55
N LEU A 452 -0.79 12.10 27.63
CA LEU A 452 -2.02 12.47 28.34
C LEU A 452 -3.26 12.33 27.46
N TYR A 453 -4.31 11.68 27.99
CA TYR A 453 -5.59 11.53 27.29
C TYR A 453 -6.45 12.79 27.41
N ASP A 454 -6.55 13.56 26.33
CA ASP A 454 -7.47 14.71 26.25
C ASP A 454 -8.86 14.27 25.81
N ALA A 455 -9.92 14.73 26.48
CA ALA A 455 -11.29 14.40 26.13
C ALA A 455 -11.73 14.96 24.77
N ARG A 456 -11.11 16.01 24.26
CA ARG A 456 -11.45 16.60 22.97
C ARG A 456 -10.89 15.76 21.81
N GLY A 457 -9.72 15.15 22.03
CA GLY A 457 -8.92 14.54 20.96
C GLY A 457 -8.39 15.58 19.97
N TYR A 458 -7.51 15.16 19.05
CA TYR A 458 -7.11 15.97 17.90
C TYR A 458 -7.48 15.23 16.63
N ASP A 459 -8.53 15.68 15.94
CA ASP A 459 -8.76 15.23 14.58
C ASP A 459 -9.50 16.28 13.75
N THR A 460 -9.07 16.41 12.50
CA THR A 460 -9.84 17.11 11.46
C THR A 460 -10.94 16.20 10.90
N ILE A 461 -11.04 14.95 11.33
CA ILE A 461 -12.09 14.01 10.95
C ILE A 461 -12.72 13.48 12.24
N ILE A 462 -13.84 14.09 12.66
CA ILE A 462 -14.49 13.77 13.93
C ILE A 462 -15.80 13.02 13.64
N PRO A 463 -16.04 11.83 14.23
CA PRO A 463 -17.31 11.13 14.09
C PRO A 463 -18.47 12.02 14.54
N ARG A 464 -19.55 12.08 13.75
CA ARG A 464 -20.73 12.91 14.05
C ARG A 464 -21.27 12.68 15.46
N GLN A 465 -21.34 11.42 15.87
CA GLN A 465 -21.80 11.01 17.19
C GLN A 465 -21.02 11.66 18.34
N TYR A 466 -19.71 11.93 18.15
CA TYR A 466 -18.90 12.53 19.21
C TYR A 466 -19.17 14.04 19.32
N VAL A 467 -19.39 14.71 18.18
CA VAL A 467 -19.84 16.10 18.14
C VAL A 467 -21.24 16.23 18.78
N ASP A 468 -22.16 15.33 18.44
CA ASP A 468 -23.52 15.32 19.00
C ASP A 468 -23.51 15.11 20.52
N TYR A 469 -22.63 14.23 21.03
CA TYR A 469 -22.43 14.02 22.47
C TYR A 469 -21.79 15.24 23.15
N TRP A 470 -20.74 15.82 22.55
CA TRP A 470 -20.10 17.03 23.08
C TRP A 470 -21.09 18.21 23.16
N SER A 471 -22.02 18.28 22.20
CA SER A 471 -23.09 19.29 22.13
C SER A 471 -24.07 19.24 23.31
N LEU A 472 -24.06 18.17 24.11
CA LEU A 472 -24.80 18.11 25.39
C LEU A 472 -24.20 19.03 26.46
N MET A 473 -22.90 19.34 26.36
CA MET A 473 -22.16 20.14 27.34
C MET A 473 -21.84 21.54 26.82
N GLU A 474 -21.44 21.64 25.56
CA GLU A 474 -20.97 22.87 24.90
C GLU A 474 -21.50 22.89 23.46
N PRO A 475 -22.23 23.93 23.00
CA PRO A 475 -22.54 24.04 21.58
C PRO A 475 -21.24 23.98 20.77
N PRO A 476 -21.25 23.42 19.56
CA PRO A 476 -20.08 23.41 18.72
C PRO A 476 -19.52 24.81 18.52
N GLN A 477 -18.24 25.00 18.85
CA GLN A 477 -17.54 26.28 18.74
C GLN A 477 -16.37 26.17 17.77
N GLY A 478 -15.77 27.31 17.40
CA GLY A 478 -14.54 27.35 16.64
C GLY A 478 -14.72 27.22 15.13
N LEU A 479 -13.75 26.59 14.48
CA LEU A 479 -13.69 26.55 13.02
C LEU A 479 -14.64 25.46 12.48
N PRO A 480 -15.25 25.65 11.31
CA PRO A 480 -16.09 24.65 10.63
C PRO A 480 -15.51 23.24 10.55
N TYR A 481 -14.19 23.10 10.65
CA TYR A 481 -13.43 21.86 10.55
C TYR A 481 -12.93 21.30 11.90
N SER A 482 -13.19 21.98 13.02
CA SER A 482 -12.84 21.55 14.37
C SER A 482 -13.99 21.98 15.29
N MET A 483 -14.92 21.07 15.56
CA MET A 483 -16.17 21.39 16.27
C MET A 483 -16.11 21.09 17.77
N ILE A 484 -15.05 20.41 18.22
CA ILE A 484 -14.80 20.10 19.62
C ILE A 484 -13.64 20.97 20.07
N HIS A 485 -13.93 21.91 20.96
CA HIS A 485 -13.00 22.91 21.49
C HIS A 485 -12.95 22.84 23.02
N LYS A 486 -12.22 23.77 23.65
CA LYS A 486 -12.19 23.94 25.11
C LYS A 486 -13.60 24.27 25.66
N LEU A 487 -13.79 24.00 26.94
CA LEU A 487 -15.00 24.41 27.66
C LEU A 487 -14.88 25.90 28.02
N VAL A 488 -15.92 26.69 27.79
CA VAL A 488 -15.91 28.13 28.16
C VAL A 488 -17.03 28.50 29.12
N ARG A 489 -18.15 27.77 29.12
CA ARG A 489 -19.26 28.00 30.05
C ARG A 489 -19.01 27.33 31.40
N MET A 490 -19.17 28.09 32.49
CA MET A 490 -19.03 27.58 33.86
C MET A 490 -19.94 26.38 34.14
N GLU A 491 -21.17 26.40 33.62
CA GLU A 491 -22.16 25.33 33.84
C GLU A 491 -21.72 24.00 33.20
N SER A 492 -20.92 24.05 32.13
CA SER A 492 -20.41 22.85 31.46
C SER A 492 -19.51 22.02 32.38
N LEU A 493 -18.81 22.64 33.35
CA LEU A 493 -17.93 21.94 34.30
C LEU A 493 -18.70 21.04 35.28
N ALA A 494 -19.94 21.40 35.59
CA ALA A 494 -20.84 20.63 36.44
C ALA A 494 -21.62 19.54 35.67
N SER A 495 -21.39 19.39 34.36
CA SER A 495 -22.17 18.45 33.55
C SER A 495 -21.88 16.98 33.91
N PRO A 496 -22.91 16.14 34.11
CA PRO A 496 -22.72 14.69 34.31
C PRO A 496 -22.13 14.01 33.07
N HIS A 497 -22.19 14.63 31.89
CA HIS A 497 -21.58 14.08 30.68
C HIS A 497 -20.03 14.14 30.72
N LEU A 498 -19.44 15.08 31.47
CA LEU A 498 -17.99 15.08 31.74
C LEU A 498 -17.60 13.92 32.67
N ASP A 499 -18.45 13.61 33.65
CA ASP A 499 -18.27 12.43 34.51
C ASP A 499 -18.25 11.15 33.65
N ALA A 500 -19.22 11.02 32.75
CA ALA A 500 -19.36 9.86 31.87
C ALA A 500 -18.21 9.70 30.85
N LEU A 501 -17.54 10.80 30.49
CA LEU A 501 -16.33 10.82 29.64
C LEU A 501 -15.05 10.42 30.37
N ALA A 502 -15.11 10.20 31.69
CA ALA A 502 -13.96 9.98 32.57
C ALA A 502 -13.00 11.19 32.66
N VAL A 503 -13.53 12.42 32.57
CA VAL A 503 -12.74 13.64 32.77
C VAL A 503 -12.53 13.86 34.27
N ARG A 504 -11.30 13.62 34.73
CA ARG A 504 -10.90 13.79 36.12
C ARG A 504 -10.23 15.13 36.38
N TYR A 505 -9.50 15.69 35.41
CA TYR A 505 -8.79 16.95 35.63
C TYR A 505 -9.16 18.03 34.62
N VAL A 506 -9.34 19.25 35.14
CA VAL A 506 -9.61 20.47 34.37
C VAL A 506 -8.41 21.41 34.50
N LEU A 507 -7.84 21.80 33.37
CA LEU A 507 -6.71 22.73 33.28
C LEU A 507 -7.22 24.13 32.92
N THR A 508 -6.81 25.14 33.67
CA THR A 508 -7.22 26.52 33.41
C THR A 508 -6.23 27.53 33.99
N THR A 509 -6.18 28.73 33.41
CA THR A 509 -5.52 29.91 33.99
C THR A 509 -6.48 30.74 34.86
N THR A 510 -7.79 30.47 34.80
CA THR A 510 -8.82 31.13 35.60
C THR A 510 -8.88 30.54 37.01
N ASP A 511 -9.03 31.39 38.03
CA ASP A 511 -9.27 30.92 39.39
C ASP A 511 -10.73 30.49 39.58
N LEU A 512 -10.94 29.20 39.85
CA LEU A 512 -12.27 28.61 40.07
C LEU A 512 -12.55 28.33 41.55
N SER A 513 -11.67 28.75 42.45
CA SER A 513 -11.71 28.31 43.86
C SER A 513 -12.99 28.74 44.59
N ALA A 514 -13.56 29.90 44.24
CA ALA A 514 -14.81 30.40 44.81
C ALA A 514 -16.04 29.55 44.44
N ASP A 515 -16.02 28.92 43.25
CA ASP A 515 -17.11 28.09 42.72
C ASP A 515 -16.81 26.59 42.80
N ALA A 516 -15.63 26.21 43.29
CA ALA A 516 -15.11 24.85 43.19
C ALA A 516 -16.05 23.82 43.81
N GLU A 517 -16.55 24.08 45.03
CA GLU A 517 -17.48 23.18 45.72
C GLU A 517 -18.81 23.04 44.96
N ARG A 518 -19.38 24.15 44.46
CA ARG A 518 -20.61 24.17 43.64
C ARG A 518 -20.46 23.35 42.36
N LEU A 519 -19.27 23.33 41.78
CA LEU A 519 -18.96 22.65 40.53
C LEU A 519 -18.40 21.23 40.72
N GLY A 520 -18.27 20.74 41.96
CA GLY A 520 -17.70 19.42 42.27
C GLY A 520 -16.19 19.31 42.03
N LEU A 521 -15.48 20.45 42.09
CA LEU A 521 -14.06 20.60 41.84
C LEU A 521 -13.26 20.71 43.14
N ARG A 522 -12.03 20.19 43.12
CA ARG A 522 -11.03 20.38 44.16
C ARG A 522 -9.71 20.83 43.53
N LEU A 523 -9.12 21.91 44.02
CA LEU A 523 -7.82 22.37 43.53
C LEU A 523 -6.75 21.32 43.86
N ALA A 524 -6.06 20.80 42.85
CA ALA A 524 -5.02 19.79 42.97
C ALA A 524 -3.60 20.38 42.82
N VAL A 525 -3.43 21.32 41.89
CA VAL A 525 -2.16 22.04 41.69
C VAL A 525 -2.45 23.53 41.56
N ASP A 526 -1.78 24.32 42.40
CA ASP A 526 -1.81 25.78 42.36
C ASP A 526 -0.49 26.30 41.75
N GLY A 527 -0.60 26.95 40.59
CA GLY A 527 0.53 27.45 39.81
C GLY A 527 0.04 28.34 38.67
N GLU A 528 0.91 28.73 37.73
CA GLU A 528 0.53 29.55 36.57
C GLU A 528 -0.60 28.91 35.75
N THR A 529 -0.58 27.58 35.64
CA THR A 529 -1.72 26.77 35.22
C THR A 529 -2.27 26.05 36.43
N LYS A 530 -3.54 26.30 36.75
CA LYS A 530 -4.26 25.63 37.84
C LYS A 530 -4.85 24.32 37.34
N LEU A 531 -4.78 23.30 38.20
CA LEU A 531 -5.37 21.99 37.95
C LEU A 531 -6.47 21.71 38.98
N TYR A 532 -7.70 21.54 38.50
CA TYR A 532 -8.83 21.17 39.34
C TYR A 532 -9.20 19.71 39.10
N GLU A 533 -9.25 18.92 40.16
CA GLU A 533 -9.75 17.55 40.16
C GLU A 533 -11.27 17.55 40.29
N ARG A 534 -11.94 16.79 39.42
CA ARG A 534 -13.38 16.52 39.48
C ARG A 534 -13.62 15.32 40.38
N THR A 535 -14.20 15.57 41.55
CA THR A 535 -14.49 14.52 42.55
C THR A 535 -15.62 13.58 42.12
N THR A 536 -16.40 13.98 41.10
CA THR A 536 -17.54 13.25 40.55
C THR A 536 -17.20 12.36 39.36
N ALA A 537 -15.96 12.39 38.85
CA ALA A 537 -15.55 11.68 37.64
C ALA A 537 -15.81 10.17 37.73
N LEU A 538 -16.35 9.56 36.66
CA LEU A 538 -16.53 8.12 36.60
C LEU A 538 -15.30 7.41 36.03
N PRO A 539 -15.07 6.14 36.43
CA PRO A 539 -14.05 5.31 35.81
C PRO A 539 -14.25 5.16 34.30
N ARG A 540 -13.14 4.88 33.61
CA ARG A 540 -13.10 4.69 32.15
C ARG A 540 -14.00 3.54 31.68
N ALA A 541 -13.97 2.45 32.43
CA ALA A 541 -14.81 1.27 32.26
C ALA A 541 -15.67 1.11 33.52
N ARG A 542 -16.98 0.95 33.36
CA ARG A 542 -17.92 0.86 34.48
C ARG A 542 -19.08 -0.06 34.19
N LEU A 543 -19.67 -0.63 35.24
CA LEU A 543 -20.90 -1.42 35.13
C LEU A 543 -22.13 -0.56 35.37
N VAL A 544 -23.18 -0.84 34.59
CA VAL A 544 -24.47 -0.17 34.70
C VAL A 544 -25.58 -1.23 34.63
N SER A 545 -26.42 -1.28 35.67
CA SER A 545 -27.44 -2.33 35.83
C SER A 545 -28.76 -2.01 35.13
N ARG A 546 -29.07 -0.72 34.94
CA ARG A 546 -30.30 -0.26 34.28
C ARG A 546 -30.01 0.18 32.85
N ALA A 547 -30.73 -0.40 31.89
CA ALA A 547 -30.62 -0.04 30.48
C ALA A 547 -31.94 0.53 29.95
N THR A 548 -31.86 1.66 29.26
CA THR A 548 -32.99 2.26 28.53
C THR A 548 -32.74 2.08 27.04
N PHE A 549 -33.57 1.26 26.39
CA PHE A 549 -33.48 1.04 24.95
C PHE A 549 -34.22 2.12 24.18
N VAL A 550 -33.59 2.64 23.14
CA VAL A 550 -34.14 3.70 22.29
C VAL A 550 -34.01 3.31 20.81
N PRO A 551 -34.96 3.73 19.96
CA PRO A 551 -35.00 3.31 18.56
C PRO A 551 -33.87 3.91 17.72
N ASP A 552 -33.44 5.13 18.04
CA ASP A 552 -32.43 5.85 17.30
C ASP A 552 -31.62 6.82 18.17
N ARG A 553 -30.56 7.37 17.57
CA ARG A 553 -29.63 8.30 18.22
C ARG A 553 -30.30 9.62 18.64
N ALA A 554 -31.29 10.11 17.91
CA ALA A 554 -31.95 11.36 18.26
C ALA A 554 -32.73 11.20 19.57
N THR A 555 -33.47 10.11 19.72
CA THR A 555 -34.13 9.75 21.00
C THR A 555 -33.10 9.46 22.11
N ALA A 556 -31.96 8.85 21.77
CA ALA A 556 -30.88 8.67 22.73
C ALA A 556 -30.40 10.02 23.29
N LEU A 557 -30.10 10.99 22.42
CA LEU A 557 -29.68 12.34 22.81
C LEU A 557 -30.75 13.09 23.60
N GLU A 558 -32.04 12.88 23.30
CA GLU A 558 -33.14 13.46 24.07
C GLU A 558 -33.19 12.89 25.49
N ARG A 559 -33.05 11.56 25.66
CA ARG A 559 -32.96 10.94 26.99
C ARG A 559 -31.76 11.45 27.76
N LEU A 560 -30.61 11.62 27.12
CA LEU A 560 -29.40 12.14 27.77
C LEU A 560 -29.57 13.59 28.25
N ARG A 561 -30.41 14.41 27.60
CA ARG A 561 -30.73 15.79 28.04
C ARG A 561 -31.79 15.86 29.12
N SER A 562 -32.61 14.81 29.26
CA SER A 562 -33.77 14.87 30.14
C SER A 562 -33.39 14.97 31.63
N PRO A 563 -34.13 15.77 32.42
CA PRO A 563 -33.93 15.82 33.87
C PRO A 563 -34.03 14.42 34.49
N GLY A 564 -33.03 14.04 35.30
CA GLY A 564 -33.00 12.74 35.98
C GLY A 564 -32.26 11.61 35.24
N TYR A 565 -31.56 11.91 34.13
CA TYR A 565 -30.53 11.00 33.62
C TYR A 565 -29.28 11.04 34.53
N ASP A 566 -28.84 9.87 35.02
CA ASP A 566 -27.57 9.72 35.76
C ASP A 566 -26.70 8.64 35.11
N PRO A 567 -25.52 8.99 34.54
CA PRO A 567 -24.61 8.04 33.90
C PRO A 567 -23.98 7.01 34.85
N ARG A 568 -24.19 7.14 36.17
CA ARG A 568 -23.82 6.14 37.19
C ARG A 568 -24.78 4.96 37.23
N SER A 569 -26.06 5.22 37.05
CA SER A 569 -27.12 4.22 37.26
C SER A 569 -27.79 3.76 35.97
N GLU A 570 -27.70 4.52 34.88
CA GLU A 570 -28.42 4.25 33.63
C GLU A 570 -27.53 4.33 32.39
N VAL A 571 -27.71 3.36 31.49
CA VAL A 571 -27.13 3.34 30.14
C VAL A 571 -28.25 3.40 29.10
N VAL A 572 -28.12 4.30 28.13
CA VAL A 572 -29.05 4.40 27.00
C VAL A 572 -28.47 3.61 25.82
N LEU A 573 -29.21 2.66 25.25
CA LEU A 573 -28.73 1.75 24.20
C LEU A 573 -29.53 1.91 22.90
N GLU A 574 -28.83 2.11 21.78
CA GLU A 574 -29.42 2.14 20.43
C GLU A 574 -29.48 0.71 19.87
N ALA A 575 -30.67 0.07 19.87
CA ALA A 575 -31.08 -1.20 19.22
C ALA A 575 -31.92 -2.09 20.14
N ASP A 576 -32.81 -2.90 19.55
CA ASP A 576 -33.62 -3.89 20.25
C ASP A 576 -32.80 -5.18 20.45
N SER A 577 -32.26 -5.42 21.66
CA SER A 577 -31.52 -6.67 21.94
C SER A 577 -32.44 -7.76 22.47
N SER A 578 -32.71 -8.77 21.64
CA SER A 578 -33.25 -10.05 22.10
C SER A 578 -32.23 -10.69 23.05
N GLY A 579 -32.55 -10.73 24.34
CA GLY A 579 -31.64 -11.22 25.40
C GLY A 579 -31.16 -10.16 26.39
N ALA A 580 -31.89 -9.05 26.56
CA ALA A 580 -31.61 -8.08 27.63
C ALA A 580 -31.50 -8.80 29.00
N PRO A 581 -30.46 -8.49 29.80
CA PRO A 581 -30.43 -8.94 31.19
C PRO A 581 -31.64 -8.35 31.93
N SER A 582 -32.33 -9.16 32.73
CA SER A 582 -33.46 -8.70 33.53
C SER A 582 -33.02 -7.56 34.47
N GLU A 583 -33.77 -6.46 34.51
CA GLU A 583 -33.48 -5.34 35.41
C GLU A 583 -33.27 -5.85 36.84
N SER A 584 -32.11 -5.55 37.43
CA SER A 584 -31.83 -5.81 38.84
C SER A 584 -31.67 -4.49 39.58
N THR A 585 -32.49 -4.31 40.61
CA THR A 585 -32.52 -3.12 41.49
C THR A 585 -31.52 -3.19 42.64
N LEU A 586 -30.73 -4.27 42.75
CA LEU A 586 -29.76 -4.46 43.84
C LEU A 586 -28.37 -3.91 43.46
N LEU A 587 -27.94 -2.85 44.15
CA LEU A 587 -26.56 -2.36 44.16
C LEU A 587 -25.66 -3.36 44.89
N VAL A 588 -25.07 -4.29 44.16
CA VAL A 588 -24.06 -5.22 44.69
C VAL A 588 -22.66 -4.66 44.35
N PRO A 589 -21.65 -4.76 45.24
CA PRO A 589 -20.28 -4.34 44.95
C PRO A 589 -19.80 -5.00 43.66
N SER A 590 -19.32 -4.19 42.73
CA SER A 590 -18.80 -4.66 41.46
C SER A 590 -17.44 -4.04 41.21
N ASP A 591 -16.53 -4.82 40.65
CA ASP A 591 -15.15 -4.43 40.40
C ASP A 591 -14.88 -4.51 38.89
N VAL A 592 -14.28 -3.46 38.34
CA VAL A 592 -13.99 -3.35 36.91
C VAL A 592 -12.56 -2.85 36.77
N THR A 593 -11.67 -3.71 36.29
CA THR A 593 -10.25 -3.38 36.12
C THR A 593 -9.86 -3.52 34.66
N ILE A 594 -9.28 -2.48 34.07
CA ILE A 594 -8.68 -2.55 32.73
C ILE A 594 -7.30 -3.20 32.88
N THR A 595 -7.14 -4.40 32.32
CA THR A 595 -5.90 -5.18 32.41
C THR A 595 -4.93 -4.87 31.27
N SER A 596 -5.44 -4.40 30.14
CA SER A 596 -4.65 -3.95 28.99
C SER A 596 -5.43 -2.93 28.18
N TYR A 597 -4.78 -1.83 27.78
CA TYR A 597 -5.39 -0.77 26.98
C TYR A 597 -4.50 -0.44 25.77
N ARG A 598 -4.87 -0.96 24.59
CA ARG A 598 -4.21 -0.71 23.31
C ARG A 598 -5.22 -0.17 22.30
N SER A 599 -4.73 0.49 21.25
CA SER A 599 -5.57 1.10 20.20
C SER A 599 -6.50 0.08 19.52
N GLU A 600 -6.02 -1.14 19.30
CA GLU A 600 -6.73 -2.22 18.63
C GLU A 600 -7.34 -3.26 19.58
N GLU A 601 -7.03 -3.21 20.87
CA GLU A 601 -7.49 -4.20 21.85
C GLU A 601 -7.59 -3.59 23.25
N VAL A 602 -8.74 -3.75 23.91
CA VAL A 602 -8.95 -3.38 25.31
C VAL A 602 -9.44 -4.60 26.07
N ARG A 603 -8.76 -4.96 27.16
CA ARG A 603 -9.14 -6.07 28.04
C ARG A 603 -9.59 -5.54 29.37
N VAL A 604 -10.74 -6.02 29.83
CA VAL A 604 -11.37 -5.59 31.07
C VAL A 604 -11.77 -6.83 31.86
N ARG A 605 -11.26 -6.94 33.09
CA ARG A 605 -11.74 -7.92 34.05
C ARG A 605 -12.89 -7.31 34.82
N VAL A 606 -13.99 -8.06 34.89
CA VAL A 606 -15.24 -7.60 35.50
C VAL A 606 -15.64 -8.60 36.58
N ARG A 607 -16.04 -8.12 37.75
CA ARG A 607 -16.77 -8.89 38.76
C ARG A 607 -18.12 -8.22 38.98
N ALA A 608 -19.17 -8.77 38.38
CA ALA A 608 -20.52 -8.23 38.44
C ALA A 608 -21.37 -9.01 39.46
N GLY A 609 -22.03 -8.31 40.40
CA GLY A 609 -22.91 -8.95 41.37
C GLY A 609 -24.26 -9.40 40.81
N ALA A 610 -24.66 -8.84 39.67
CA ALA A 610 -25.85 -9.19 38.91
C ALA A 610 -25.55 -8.98 37.41
N PRO A 611 -26.36 -9.54 36.49
CA PRO A 611 -26.21 -9.25 35.07
C PRO A 611 -26.30 -7.74 34.82
N ALA A 612 -25.35 -7.19 34.04
CA ALA A 612 -25.19 -5.75 33.86
C ALA A 612 -24.58 -5.43 32.50
N TYR A 613 -24.45 -4.14 32.19
CA TYR A 613 -23.75 -3.66 31.00
C TYR A 613 -22.40 -3.07 31.39
N LEU A 614 -21.33 -3.59 30.80
CA LEU A 614 -20.02 -2.94 30.86
C LEU A 614 -19.99 -1.82 29.83
N VAL A 615 -19.93 -0.57 30.30
CA VAL A 615 -19.77 0.63 29.48
C VAL A 615 -18.32 1.07 29.50
N LEU A 616 -17.72 1.22 28.33
CA LEU A 616 -16.37 1.74 28.15
C LEU A 616 -16.45 3.11 27.44
N ALA A 617 -15.93 4.16 28.09
CA ALA A 617 -16.04 5.57 27.68
C ALA A 617 -15.22 5.97 26.43
N ASP A 618 -15.04 5.03 25.52
CA ASP A 618 -14.44 5.19 24.20
C ASP A 618 -15.53 5.36 23.13
N SER A 619 -15.27 6.19 22.13
CA SER A 619 -16.22 6.37 21.05
C SER A 619 -16.41 5.06 20.28
N PHE A 620 -17.67 4.68 20.08
CA PHE A 620 -18.09 3.53 19.30
C PHE A 620 -17.69 3.72 17.84
N PHE A 621 -17.20 2.68 17.19
CA PHE A 621 -16.93 2.72 15.76
C PHE A 621 -17.25 1.36 15.14
N PRO A 622 -17.78 1.28 13.91
CA PRO A 622 -17.99 0.00 13.23
C PRO A 622 -16.69 -0.80 13.12
N GLY A 623 -16.74 -2.11 13.41
CA GLY A 623 -15.57 -2.99 13.36
C GLY A 623 -14.94 -3.31 14.72
N TRP A 624 -15.46 -2.77 15.81
CA TRP A 624 -15.21 -3.33 17.15
C TRP A 624 -16.00 -4.62 17.34
N GLU A 625 -15.30 -5.67 17.72
CA GLU A 625 -15.82 -6.98 18.12
C GLU A 625 -15.58 -7.15 19.63
N ALA A 626 -16.44 -7.87 20.34
CA ALA A 626 -16.23 -8.19 21.75
C ALA A 626 -16.40 -9.68 22.04
N ARG A 627 -15.64 -10.17 23.02
CA ARG A 627 -15.80 -11.50 23.60
C ARG A 627 -15.92 -11.40 25.10
N VAL A 628 -16.90 -12.10 25.66
CA VAL A 628 -17.10 -12.26 27.10
C VAL A 628 -16.82 -13.73 27.40
N ASP A 629 -15.77 -13.99 28.18
CA ASP A 629 -15.33 -15.36 28.53
C ASP A 629 -15.09 -16.26 27.29
N GLY A 630 -14.58 -15.65 26.23
CA GLY A 630 -14.31 -16.30 24.94
C GLY A 630 -15.50 -16.41 23.99
N VAL A 631 -16.71 -16.06 24.43
CA VAL A 631 -17.94 -16.09 23.62
C VAL A 631 -18.15 -14.75 22.91
N GLU A 632 -18.37 -14.77 21.60
CA GLU A 632 -18.64 -13.55 20.82
C GLU A 632 -19.94 -12.88 21.27
N THR A 633 -19.84 -11.60 21.64
CA THR A 633 -20.93 -10.82 22.21
C THR A 633 -21.07 -9.52 21.41
N PRO A 634 -22.29 -9.12 21.00
CA PRO A 634 -22.49 -7.88 20.25
C PRO A 634 -22.03 -6.64 21.01
N VAL A 635 -21.27 -5.78 20.34
CA VAL A 635 -20.92 -4.44 20.85
C VAL A 635 -22.08 -3.50 20.58
N LEU A 636 -22.64 -2.94 21.65
CA LEU A 636 -23.75 -2.00 21.61
C LEU A 636 -23.24 -0.56 21.64
N ARG A 637 -23.95 0.35 20.98
CA ARG A 637 -23.71 1.78 21.12
C ARG A 637 -24.45 2.30 22.35
N ALA A 638 -23.69 2.83 23.31
CA ALA A 638 -24.16 3.32 24.59
C ALA A 638 -24.09 4.84 24.67
N ASN A 639 -25.12 5.47 25.25
CA ASN A 639 -25.19 6.90 25.50
C ASN A 639 -24.82 7.72 24.24
N ALA A 640 -25.39 7.35 23.10
CA ALA A 640 -25.18 7.96 21.78
C ALA A 640 -23.74 7.93 21.20
N ASN A 641 -22.74 7.54 21.98
CA ASN A 641 -21.34 7.66 21.58
C ASN A 641 -20.42 6.54 22.09
N PHE A 642 -20.64 6.00 23.28
CA PHE A 642 -19.76 5.01 23.88
C PHE A 642 -20.03 3.58 23.39
N ARG A 643 -19.16 2.64 23.76
CA ARG A 643 -19.35 1.21 23.51
C ARG A 643 -19.75 0.49 24.79
N ALA A 644 -20.65 -0.50 24.68
CA ALA A 644 -21.05 -1.36 25.77
C ALA A 644 -21.22 -2.81 25.36
N VAL A 645 -21.12 -3.72 26.33
CA VAL A 645 -21.45 -5.16 26.17
C VAL A 645 -22.22 -5.64 27.38
N ALA A 646 -23.12 -6.60 27.17
CA ALA A 646 -23.77 -7.31 28.26
C ALA A 646 -22.77 -8.27 28.93
N VAL A 647 -22.74 -8.29 30.25
CA VAL A 647 -21.94 -9.22 31.05
C VAL A 647 -22.84 -10.00 32.02
N PRO A 648 -22.59 -11.31 32.21
CA PRO A 648 -23.32 -12.10 33.20
C PRO A 648 -22.92 -11.70 34.63
N ALA A 649 -23.66 -12.19 35.61
CA ALA A 649 -23.21 -12.14 37.00
C ALA A 649 -22.00 -13.06 37.22
N GLY A 650 -21.09 -12.66 38.11
CA GLY A 650 -19.85 -13.38 38.39
C GLY A 650 -18.60 -12.66 37.85
N GLU A 651 -17.51 -13.41 37.72
CA GLU A 651 -16.28 -12.91 37.10
C GLU A 651 -16.31 -13.18 35.60
N SER A 652 -15.99 -12.15 34.82
CA SER A 652 -15.86 -12.26 33.36
C SER A 652 -14.60 -11.54 32.86
N ASP A 653 -13.94 -12.14 31.87
CA ASP A 653 -12.91 -11.50 31.05
C ASP A 653 -13.54 -10.97 29.77
N VAL A 654 -13.56 -9.65 29.63
CA VAL A 654 -14.12 -8.96 28.46
C VAL A 654 -12.98 -8.45 27.59
N VAL A 655 -12.97 -8.87 26.32
CA VAL A 655 -11.99 -8.45 25.33
C VAL A 655 -12.68 -7.71 24.20
N PHE A 656 -12.43 -6.42 24.07
CA PHE A 656 -12.79 -5.62 22.89
C PHE A 656 -11.63 -5.66 21.90
N ARG A 657 -11.91 -5.96 20.63
CA ARG A 657 -10.91 -5.99 19.56
C ARG A 657 -11.39 -5.23 18.33
N TYR A 658 -10.53 -4.38 17.77
CA TYR A 658 -10.83 -3.64 16.56
C TYR A 658 -10.34 -4.41 15.33
N SER A 659 -11.27 -4.87 14.49
CA SER A 659 -10.98 -5.65 13.28
C SER A 659 -11.89 -5.26 12.10
N PRO A 660 -11.86 -3.99 11.66
CA PRO A 660 -12.81 -3.47 10.68
C PRO A 660 -12.70 -4.18 9.32
N MET A 661 -13.86 -4.45 8.72
CA MET A 661 -13.93 -5.06 7.39
C MET A 661 -13.32 -4.15 6.31
N SER A 662 -13.48 -2.84 6.45
CA SER A 662 -12.89 -1.84 5.55
C SER A 662 -11.37 -1.97 5.42
N PHE A 663 -10.66 -2.22 6.53
CA PHE A 663 -9.22 -2.46 6.51
C PHE A 663 -8.86 -3.79 5.87
N LYS A 664 -9.60 -4.87 6.17
CA LYS A 664 -9.41 -6.20 5.55
C LYS A 664 -9.56 -6.12 4.03
N LEU A 665 -10.61 -5.44 3.54
CA LEU A 665 -10.85 -5.17 2.12
C LEU A 665 -9.75 -4.30 1.50
N GLY A 666 -9.32 -3.27 2.21
CA GLY A 666 -8.24 -2.39 1.78
C GLY A 666 -6.92 -3.13 1.58
N VAL A 667 -6.49 -3.92 2.57
CA VAL A 667 -5.27 -4.75 2.48
C VAL A 667 -5.35 -5.76 1.34
N TYR A 668 -6.52 -6.37 1.12
CA TYR A 668 -6.74 -7.25 -0.03
C TYR A 668 -6.59 -6.50 -1.36
N GLY A 669 -7.25 -5.35 -1.52
CA GLY A 669 -7.13 -4.50 -2.69
C GLY A 669 -5.68 -4.09 -2.96
N THR A 670 -4.96 -3.64 -1.93
CA THR A 670 -3.54 -3.29 -2.01
C THR A 670 -2.68 -4.47 -2.46
N SER A 671 -2.94 -5.67 -1.95
CA SER A 671 -2.21 -6.89 -2.32
C SER A 671 -2.43 -7.27 -3.78
N VAL A 672 -3.69 -7.20 -4.26
CA VAL A 672 -4.03 -7.43 -5.68
C VAL A 672 -3.37 -6.39 -6.58
N GLY A 673 -3.47 -5.10 -6.22
CA GLY A 673 -2.84 -4.01 -6.96
C GLY A 673 -1.32 -4.16 -7.05
N GLY A 674 -0.67 -4.44 -5.92
CA GLY A 674 0.78 -4.71 -5.85
C GLY A 674 1.21 -5.90 -6.72
N ALA A 675 0.45 -7.00 -6.70
CA ALA A 675 0.74 -8.17 -7.53
C ALA A 675 0.63 -7.86 -9.04
N ILE A 676 -0.37 -7.07 -9.45
CA ILE A 676 -0.52 -6.63 -10.85
C ILE A 676 0.64 -5.69 -11.25
N ILE A 677 1.09 -4.79 -10.37
CA ILE A 677 2.27 -3.94 -10.65
C ILE A 677 3.51 -4.81 -10.86
N VAL A 678 3.77 -5.77 -9.96
CA VAL A 678 4.90 -6.71 -10.08
C VAL A 678 4.80 -7.52 -11.38
N LEU A 679 3.60 -7.96 -11.76
CA LEU A 679 3.36 -8.64 -13.03
C LEU A 679 3.76 -7.76 -14.23
N LEU A 680 3.27 -6.53 -14.27
CA LEU A 680 3.51 -5.62 -15.38
C LEU A 680 5.01 -5.29 -15.52
N LEU A 681 5.74 -5.19 -14.40
CA LEU A 681 7.19 -5.04 -14.36
C LEU A 681 7.92 -6.30 -14.80
N ALA A 682 7.49 -7.49 -14.35
CA ALA A 682 8.07 -8.76 -14.77
C ALA A 682 7.87 -9.00 -16.27
N VAL A 683 6.68 -8.70 -16.80
CA VAL A 683 6.38 -8.76 -18.25
C VAL A 683 7.24 -7.76 -19.02
N ALA A 684 7.43 -6.54 -18.49
CA ALA A 684 8.30 -5.56 -19.11
C ALA A 684 9.76 -6.02 -19.15
N LEU A 685 10.27 -6.53 -18.03
CA LEU A 685 11.63 -7.09 -17.92
C LEU A 685 11.80 -8.25 -18.88
N TRP A 686 10.84 -9.17 -18.95
CA TRP A 686 10.84 -10.27 -19.90
C TRP A 686 10.88 -9.78 -21.35
N ARG A 687 10.04 -8.82 -21.73
CA ARG A 687 10.05 -8.24 -23.08
C ARG A 687 11.36 -7.54 -23.43
N ALA A 688 11.98 -6.86 -22.44
CA ALA A 688 13.29 -6.24 -22.62
C ALA A 688 14.38 -7.30 -22.83
N LEU A 689 14.39 -8.35 -22.03
CA LEU A 689 15.34 -9.47 -22.13
C LEU A 689 15.15 -10.31 -23.40
N ALA A 690 13.91 -10.50 -23.84
CA ALA A 690 13.57 -11.27 -25.04
C ALA A 690 13.67 -10.46 -26.34
N GLY A 691 13.92 -9.15 -26.26
CA GLY A 691 13.65 -8.17 -27.32
C GLY A 691 14.79 -7.81 -28.29
N GLY A 692 15.91 -8.55 -28.33
CA GLY A 692 17.03 -8.32 -29.26
C GLY A 692 16.76 -8.89 -30.67
N GLY A 693 16.98 -8.08 -31.71
CA GLY A 693 16.76 -8.43 -33.13
C GLY A 693 17.92 -9.22 -33.75
N GLY A 694 17.57 -10.27 -34.49
CA GLY A 694 18.46 -11.23 -35.16
C GLY A 694 17.77 -12.61 -35.22
N GLN A 695 18.01 -13.40 -36.28
CA GLN A 695 17.43 -14.73 -36.54
C GLN A 695 17.14 -15.53 -35.25
N GLU A 696 15.93 -16.10 -35.15
CA GLU A 696 15.44 -16.79 -33.95
C GLU A 696 16.38 -17.94 -33.56
N SER A 697 17.36 -17.66 -32.71
CA SER A 697 18.28 -18.68 -32.22
C SER A 697 17.50 -19.68 -31.36
N ALA A 698 17.88 -20.96 -31.41
CA ALA A 698 17.30 -22.01 -30.56
C ALA A 698 17.27 -21.60 -29.07
N LEU A 699 18.27 -20.82 -28.63
CA LEU A 699 18.34 -20.20 -27.31
C LEU A 699 17.15 -19.26 -27.00
N ARG A 700 16.68 -18.48 -27.97
CA ARG A 700 15.52 -17.59 -27.81
C ARG A 700 14.21 -18.39 -27.68
N ARG A 701 14.04 -19.46 -28.46
CA ARG A 701 12.89 -20.39 -28.37
C ARG A 701 12.87 -21.09 -27.00
N ILE A 702 14.02 -21.59 -26.54
CA ILE A 702 14.17 -22.22 -25.22
C ILE A 702 13.89 -21.21 -24.09
N SER A 703 14.39 -19.98 -24.19
CA SER A 703 14.13 -18.94 -23.18
C SER A 703 12.65 -18.54 -23.13
N ARG A 704 11.97 -18.42 -24.28
CA ARG A 704 10.54 -18.11 -24.36
C ARG A 704 9.69 -19.24 -23.76
N ASN A 705 10.08 -20.48 -24.01
CA ASN A 705 9.34 -21.66 -23.59
C ASN A 705 9.65 -22.10 -22.15
N SER A 706 10.68 -21.53 -21.50
CA SER A 706 11.03 -21.84 -20.11
C SER A 706 10.77 -20.66 -19.16
N VAL A 707 11.21 -19.45 -19.53
CA VAL A 707 11.15 -18.28 -18.64
C VAL A 707 9.73 -17.72 -18.53
N ALA A 708 8.93 -17.77 -19.60
CA ALA A 708 7.56 -17.25 -19.54
C ALA A 708 6.63 -18.09 -18.65
N PRO A 709 6.61 -19.44 -18.74
CA PRO A 709 5.89 -20.28 -17.78
C PRO A 709 6.41 -20.14 -16.34
N MET A 710 7.73 -20.02 -16.14
CA MET A 710 8.31 -19.76 -14.81
C MET A 710 7.81 -18.43 -14.22
N GLY A 711 7.84 -17.35 -15.00
CA GLY A 711 7.35 -16.04 -14.57
C GLY A 711 5.85 -16.03 -14.26
N ALA A 712 5.04 -16.70 -15.09
CA ALA A 712 3.61 -16.86 -14.84
C ALA A 712 3.34 -17.70 -13.57
N SER A 713 4.13 -18.75 -13.34
CA SER A 713 3.99 -19.61 -12.16
C SER A 713 4.38 -18.86 -10.87
N LEU A 714 5.48 -18.08 -10.90
CA LEU A 714 5.89 -17.23 -9.78
C LEU A 714 4.84 -16.16 -9.46
N LEU A 715 4.27 -15.54 -10.49
CA LEU A 715 3.14 -14.64 -10.33
C LEU A 715 1.97 -15.35 -9.64
N ASN A 716 1.50 -16.46 -10.20
CA ASN A 716 0.35 -17.18 -9.66
C ASN A 716 0.57 -17.52 -8.19
N LYS A 717 1.79 -17.93 -7.84
CA LYS A 717 2.15 -18.21 -6.46
C LYS A 717 2.08 -16.96 -5.57
N ALA A 718 2.54 -15.80 -6.04
CA ALA A 718 2.44 -14.55 -5.29
C ALA A 718 0.97 -14.16 -5.05
N VAL A 719 0.11 -14.25 -6.07
CA VAL A 719 -1.33 -13.97 -5.92
C VAL A 719 -1.99 -15.01 -4.99
N ASP A 720 -1.62 -16.29 -5.09
CA ASP A 720 -2.12 -17.36 -4.23
C ASP A 720 -1.75 -17.14 -2.75
N VAL A 721 -0.56 -16.62 -2.46
CA VAL A 721 -0.17 -16.24 -1.10
C VAL A 721 -1.02 -15.07 -0.59
N GLY A 722 -1.28 -14.06 -1.44
CA GLY A 722 -2.19 -12.96 -1.13
C GLY A 722 -3.61 -13.43 -0.80
N PHE A 723 -4.15 -14.35 -1.61
CA PHE A 723 -5.45 -14.95 -1.35
C PHE A 723 -5.43 -15.85 -0.10
N ALA A 724 -4.36 -16.61 0.13
CA ALA A 724 -4.21 -17.41 1.33
C ALA A 724 -4.22 -16.56 2.60
N MET A 725 -3.67 -15.34 2.57
CA MET A 725 -3.76 -14.39 3.69
C MET A 725 -5.20 -14.07 4.04
N LEU A 726 -6.01 -13.71 3.05
CA LEU A 726 -7.43 -13.42 3.23
C LEU A 726 -8.19 -14.67 3.71
N MET A 727 -8.00 -15.78 3.02
CA MET A 727 -8.67 -17.06 3.28
C MET A 727 -8.40 -17.56 4.71
N LEU A 728 -7.14 -17.59 5.15
CA LEU A 728 -6.78 -18.09 6.47
C LEU A 728 -7.30 -17.20 7.59
N ARG A 729 -7.28 -15.88 7.40
CA ARG A 729 -7.80 -14.91 8.38
C ARG A 729 -9.31 -15.01 8.56
N ILE A 730 -10.06 -15.15 7.47
CA ILE A 730 -11.53 -15.25 7.51
C ILE A 730 -11.97 -16.62 8.03
N LEU A 731 -11.37 -17.71 7.54
CA LEU A 731 -11.82 -19.05 7.91
C LEU A 731 -11.40 -19.46 9.34
N GLY A 732 -10.28 -18.94 9.83
CA GLY A 732 -9.66 -19.47 11.05
C GLY A 732 -9.12 -20.90 10.86
N PRO A 733 -8.40 -21.45 11.87
CA PRO A 733 -7.70 -22.72 11.75
C PRO A 733 -8.66 -23.91 11.50
N GLU A 734 -9.81 -23.97 12.17
CA GLU A 734 -10.74 -25.10 12.02
C GLU A 734 -11.30 -25.23 10.58
N ASN A 735 -11.90 -24.17 10.04
CA ASN A 735 -12.47 -24.21 8.70
C ASN A 735 -11.38 -24.30 7.62
N ALA A 736 -10.21 -23.70 7.84
CA ALA A 736 -9.06 -23.91 6.96
C ALA A 736 -8.62 -25.38 6.93
N GLY A 737 -8.68 -26.08 8.07
CA GLY A 737 -8.43 -27.52 8.18
C GLY A 737 -9.46 -28.37 7.43
N LYS A 738 -10.76 -28.09 7.62
CA LYS A 738 -11.86 -28.75 6.89
C LYS A 738 -11.67 -28.64 5.37
N PHE A 739 -11.36 -27.43 4.89
CA PHE A 739 -11.11 -27.19 3.47
C PHE A 739 -9.82 -27.90 2.99
N THR A 740 -8.75 -27.88 3.79
CA THR A 740 -7.49 -28.59 3.48
C THR A 740 -7.73 -30.08 3.33
N PHE A 741 -8.50 -30.69 4.23
CA PHE A 741 -8.87 -32.10 4.15
C PHE A 741 -9.64 -32.41 2.85
N ALA A 742 -10.68 -31.64 2.53
CA ALA A 742 -11.46 -31.83 1.32
C ALA A 742 -10.60 -31.74 0.05
N VAL A 743 -9.67 -30.77 -0.01
CA VAL A 743 -8.73 -30.61 -1.13
C VAL A 743 -7.76 -31.78 -1.24
N VAL A 744 -7.26 -32.33 -0.12
CA VAL A 744 -6.36 -33.50 -0.14
C VAL A 744 -7.08 -34.74 -0.70
N ILE A 745 -8.30 -35.01 -0.25
CA ILE A 745 -9.10 -36.15 -0.74
C ILE A 745 -9.41 -36.01 -2.23
N VAL A 746 -9.84 -34.81 -2.67
CA VAL A 746 -10.08 -34.54 -4.09
C VAL A 746 -8.79 -34.63 -4.91
N GLY A 747 -7.64 -34.29 -4.34
CA GLY A 747 -6.34 -34.46 -4.98
C GLY A 747 -6.00 -35.92 -5.28
N TYR A 748 -6.33 -36.85 -4.38
CA TYR A 748 -6.20 -38.29 -4.68
C TYR A 748 -7.15 -38.72 -5.81
N LEU A 749 -8.38 -38.22 -5.81
CA LEU A 749 -9.35 -38.49 -6.87
C LEU A 749 -8.93 -37.90 -8.23
N ASP A 750 -8.33 -36.71 -8.26
CA ASP A 750 -7.78 -36.10 -9.48
C ASP A 750 -6.72 -37.01 -10.13
N ILE A 751 -5.80 -37.56 -9.34
CA ILE A 751 -4.77 -38.48 -9.84
C ILE A 751 -5.39 -39.75 -10.44
N LEU A 752 -6.40 -40.31 -9.76
CA LEU A 752 -7.11 -41.50 -10.23
C LEU A 752 -7.90 -41.22 -11.51
N THR A 753 -8.54 -40.06 -11.63
CA THR A 753 -9.36 -39.73 -12.82
C THR A 753 -8.51 -39.27 -14.01
N ASN A 754 -7.43 -38.53 -13.77
CA ASN A 754 -6.47 -38.11 -14.80
C ASN A 754 -5.59 -39.28 -15.28
N PHE A 755 -5.32 -40.26 -14.41
CA PHE A 755 -4.71 -41.56 -14.74
C PHE A 755 -3.39 -41.48 -15.54
N GLY A 756 -2.61 -40.41 -15.39
CA GLY A 756 -1.36 -40.18 -16.15
C GLY A 756 -1.56 -39.78 -17.62
N LEU A 757 -2.80 -39.52 -18.04
CA LEU A 757 -3.16 -39.25 -19.44
C LEU A 757 -2.61 -37.92 -19.96
N ASN A 758 -2.35 -36.92 -19.09
CA ASN A 758 -1.71 -35.67 -19.49
C ASN A 758 -0.36 -35.92 -20.19
N ALA A 759 0.50 -36.74 -19.58
CA ALA A 759 1.83 -37.04 -20.12
C ALA A 759 1.75 -37.95 -21.35
N LEU A 760 0.83 -38.92 -21.37
CA LEU A 760 0.60 -39.77 -22.54
C LEU A 760 0.14 -38.94 -23.74
N LEU A 761 -0.91 -38.12 -23.58
CA LEU A 761 -1.47 -37.29 -24.64
C LEU A 761 -0.43 -36.31 -25.18
N MET A 762 0.34 -35.68 -24.29
CA MET A 762 1.43 -34.79 -24.68
C MET A 762 2.47 -35.51 -25.55
N ARG A 763 2.84 -36.73 -25.19
CA ARG A 763 3.87 -37.52 -25.90
C ARG A 763 3.39 -38.04 -27.25
N GLU A 764 2.22 -38.69 -27.29
CA GLU A 764 1.74 -39.35 -28.51
C GLU A 764 1.29 -38.32 -29.57
N VAL A 765 0.63 -37.23 -29.16
CA VAL A 765 0.20 -36.17 -30.11
C VAL A 765 1.39 -35.34 -30.60
N ALA A 766 2.44 -35.14 -29.78
CA ALA A 766 3.67 -34.51 -30.27
C ALA A 766 4.43 -35.39 -31.27
N ARG A 767 4.27 -36.72 -31.20
CA ARG A 767 4.87 -37.68 -32.13
C ARG A 767 4.09 -37.79 -33.44
N ASP A 768 2.76 -37.80 -33.35
CA ASP A 768 1.84 -37.86 -34.50
C ASP A 768 0.70 -36.84 -34.30
N PRO A 769 0.85 -35.60 -34.84
CA PRO A 769 -0.16 -34.56 -34.69
C PRO A 769 -1.52 -34.88 -35.32
N ASP A 770 -1.59 -35.79 -36.30
CA ASP A 770 -2.85 -36.16 -36.98
C ASP A 770 -3.73 -37.03 -36.08
N SER A 771 -3.11 -37.76 -35.14
CA SER A 771 -3.82 -38.57 -34.14
C SER A 771 -4.52 -37.77 -33.02
N ARG A 772 -4.41 -36.43 -33.03
CA ARG A 772 -4.93 -35.53 -31.99
C ARG A 772 -6.38 -35.77 -31.58
N HIS A 773 -7.27 -36.03 -32.55
CA HIS A 773 -8.70 -36.21 -32.30
C HIS A 773 -8.97 -37.52 -31.55
N ARG A 774 -8.25 -38.60 -31.92
CA ARG A 774 -8.36 -39.93 -31.31
C ARG A 774 -7.85 -39.93 -29.87
N TYR A 775 -6.66 -39.35 -29.63
CA TYR A 775 -6.10 -39.30 -28.27
C TYR A 775 -6.83 -38.33 -27.35
N LEU A 776 -7.32 -37.19 -27.87
CA LEU A 776 -8.15 -36.28 -27.07
C LEU A 776 -9.46 -36.95 -26.66
N THR A 777 -10.19 -37.53 -27.62
CA THR A 777 -11.48 -38.20 -27.37
C THR A 777 -11.30 -39.41 -26.46
N GLY A 778 -10.27 -40.23 -26.70
CA GLY A 778 -9.94 -41.37 -25.84
C GLY A 778 -9.56 -40.95 -24.41
N SER A 779 -8.78 -39.88 -24.25
CA SER A 779 -8.44 -39.33 -22.94
C SER A 779 -9.68 -38.82 -22.20
N LEU A 780 -10.57 -38.09 -22.88
CA LEU A 780 -11.82 -37.59 -22.27
C LEU A 780 -12.74 -38.74 -21.86
N ALA A 781 -12.88 -39.78 -22.69
CA ALA A 781 -13.71 -40.94 -22.38
C ALA A 781 -13.20 -41.72 -21.17
N ILE A 782 -11.88 -41.95 -21.07
CA ILE A 782 -11.26 -42.62 -19.91
C ILE A 782 -11.47 -41.78 -18.65
N ARG A 783 -11.20 -40.46 -18.69
CA ARG A 783 -11.38 -39.56 -17.54
C ARG A 783 -12.82 -39.54 -17.06
N LEU A 784 -13.78 -39.47 -17.99
CA LEU A 784 -15.20 -39.50 -17.67
C LEU A 784 -15.59 -40.82 -17.02
N GLY A 785 -15.18 -41.96 -17.58
CA GLY A 785 -15.48 -43.28 -17.02
C GLY A 785 -14.83 -43.52 -15.65
N LEU A 786 -13.61 -43.05 -15.44
CA LEU A 786 -12.95 -43.13 -14.13
C LEU A 786 -13.59 -42.18 -13.12
N TRP A 787 -14.02 -40.99 -13.54
CA TRP A 787 -14.70 -40.04 -12.68
C TRP A 787 -16.09 -40.53 -12.24
N THR A 788 -16.88 -41.13 -13.16
CA THR A 788 -18.21 -41.68 -12.82
C THR A 788 -18.12 -42.88 -11.88
N LEU A 789 -17.02 -43.63 -11.89
CA LEU A 789 -16.80 -44.75 -10.97
C LEU A 789 -16.20 -44.28 -9.62
N ALA A 790 -15.14 -43.48 -9.67
CA ALA A 790 -14.36 -43.15 -8.48
C ALA A 790 -15.03 -42.09 -7.61
N THR A 791 -15.81 -41.16 -8.19
CA THR A 791 -16.46 -40.07 -7.43
C THR A 791 -17.54 -40.59 -6.48
N PRO A 792 -18.55 -41.39 -6.94
CA PRO A 792 -19.57 -41.91 -6.03
C PRO A 792 -18.97 -42.81 -4.95
N LEU A 793 -17.96 -43.62 -5.30
CA LEU A 793 -17.25 -44.46 -4.34
C LEU A 793 -16.55 -43.63 -3.25
N THR A 794 -15.89 -42.54 -3.65
CA THR A 794 -15.22 -41.62 -2.70
C THR A 794 -16.25 -40.95 -1.78
N LEU A 795 -17.35 -40.43 -2.33
CA LEU A 795 -18.40 -39.79 -1.53
C LEU A 795 -19.07 -40.79 -0.57
N LEU A 796 -19.35 -42.01 -1.02
CA LEU A 796 -19.90 -43.07 -0.18
C LEU A 796 -18.94 -43.44 0.96
N LEU A 797 -17.64 -43.57 0.67
CA LEU A 797 -16.62 -43.85 1.67
C LEU A 797 -16.52 -42.71 2.71
N MET A 798 -16.56 -41.45 2.26
CA MET A 798 -16.50 -40.29 3.15
C MET A 798 -17.76 -40.14 3.99
N LEU A 799 -18.94 -40.47 3.46
CA LEU A 799 -20.19 -40.54 4.23
C LEU A 799 -20.13 -41.67 5.28
N ALA A 800 -19.65 -42.86 4.89
CA ALA A 800 -19.51 -44.00 5.80
C ALA A 800 -18.51 -43.75 6.93
N THR A 801 -17.49 -42.93 6.69
CA THR A 801 -16.43 -42.60 7.68
C THR A 801 -16.64 -41.23 8.35
N ALA A 802 -17.75 -40.53 8.06
CA ALA A 802 -18.00 -39.17 8.54
C ALA A 802 -17.98 -39.07 10.07
N GLY A 803 -18.57 -40.04 10.77
CA GLY A 803 -18.56 -40.09 12.24
C GLY A 803 -17.16 -40.32 12.81
N SER A 804 -16.40 -41.27 12.24
CA SER A 804 -15.03 -41.59 12.69
C SER A 804 -14.02 -40.47 12.43
N LEU A 805 -14.22 -39.67 11.37
CA LEU A 805 -13.33 -38.59 10.97
C LEU A 805 -13.79 -37.21 11.43
N ASN A 806 -14.88 -37.17 12.22
CA ASN A 806 -15.52 -35.95 12.73
C ASN A 806 -15.80 -34.92 11.61
N LEU A 807 -16.38 -35.38 10.49
CA LEU A 807 -16.67 -34.55 9.32
C LEU A 807 -17.99 -33.78 9.51
N SER A 808 -17.95 -32.46 9.35
CA SER A 808 -19.16 -31.63 9.33
C SER A 808 -19.91 -31.74 8.00
N ALA A 809 -21.20 -31.40 8.02
CA ALA A 809 -22.04 -31.33 6.81
C ALA A 809 -21.45 -30.38 5.74
N ASP A 810 -20.90 -29.24 6.17
CA ASP A 810 -20.24 -28.28 5.29
C ASP A 810 -19.01 -28.89 4.60
N THR A 811 -18.26 -29.75 5.30
CA THR A 811 -17.06 -30.41 4.75
C THR A 811 -17.46 -31.41 3.66
N LEU A 812 -18.51 -32.20 3.91
CA LEU A 812 -19.06 -33.15 2.93
C LEU A 812 -19.64 -32.43 1.70
N THR A 813 -20.32 -31.31 1.92
CA THR A 813 -20.88 -30.48 0.84
C THR A 813 -19.77 -29.85 0.00
N ALA A 814 -18.75 -29.27 0.64
CA ALA A 814 -17.57 -28.74 -0.05
C ALA A 814 -16.84 -29.84 -0.84
N LEU A 815 -16.68 -31.03 -0.26
CA LEU A 815 -16.10 -32.19 -0.94
C LEU A 815 -16.90 -32.57 -2.20
N ALA A 816 -18.22 -32.68 -2.09
CA ALA A 816 -19.09 -33.02 -3.22
C ALA A 816 -18.99 -31.99 -4.36
N LEU A 817 -18.97 -30.69 -4.03
CA LEU A 817 -18.79 -29.61 -5.00
C LEU A 817 -17.41 -29.66 -5.67
N LEU A 818 -16.34 -29.94 -4.92
CA LEU A 818 -14.99 -30.09 -5.47
C LEU A 818 -14.88 -31.33 -6.38
N CYS A 819 -15.51 -32.44 -6.01
CA CYS A 819 -15.61 -33.62 -6.86
C CYS A 819 -16.36 -33.34 -8.17
N LEU A 820 -17.43 -32.54 -8.13
CA LEU A 820 -18.13 -32.10 -9.33
C LEU A 820 -17.28 -31.15 -10.18
N ALA A 821 -16.55 -30.23 -9.53
CA ALA A 821 -15.62 -29.33 -10.20
C ALA A 821 -14.52 -30.09 -10.97
N LEU A 822 -14.10 -31.25 -10.45
CA LEU A 822 -13.07 -32.10 -11.06
C LEU A 822 -13.47 -32.61 -12.45
N LEU A 823 -14.76 -32.84 -12.72
CA LEU A 823 -15.25 -33.23 -14.04
C LEU A 823 -14.83 -32.22 -15.12
N PHE A 824 -15.08 -30.93 -14.86
CA PHE A 824 -14.71 -29.85 -15.77
C PHE A 824 -13.20 -29.60 -15.78
N GLY A 825 -12.53 -29.75 -14.63
CA GLY A 825 -11.06 -29.71 -14.53
C GLY A 825 -10.39 -30.75 -15.43
N ASN A 826 -10.95 -31.96 -15.51
CA ASN A 826 -10.46 -33.02 -16.39
C ASN A 826 -10.55 -32.67 -17.89
N VAL A 827 -11.61 -31.95 -18.30
CA VAL A 827 -11.75 -31.43 -19.66
C VAL A 827 -10.69 -30.36 -19.95
N SER A 828 -10.56 -29.38 -19.05
CA SER A 828 -9.52 -28.34 -19.16
C SER A 828 -8.12 -28.93 -19.22
N GLY A 829 -7.82 -29.94 -18.40
CA GLY A 829 -6.51 -30.61 -18.37
C GLY A 829 -6.18 -31.34 -19.67
N ALA A 830 -7.16 -32.02 -20.29
CA ALA A 830 -6.97 -32.70 -21.57
C ALA A 830 -6.68 -31.69 -22.71
N LEU A 831 -7.45 -30.60 -22.78
CA LEU A 831 -7.25 -29.54 -23.77
C LEU A 831 -5.93 -28.79 -23.56
N SER A 832 -5.58 -28.50 -22.30
CA SER A 832 -4.29 -27.91 -21.94
C SER A 832 -3.13 -28.78 -22.43
N SER A 833 -3.20 -30.10 -22.17
CA SER A 833 -2.20 -31.07 -22.64
C SER A 833 -2.09 -31.12 -24.17
N LEU A 834 -3.21 -30.97 -24.89
CA LEU A 834 -3.22 -30.87 -26.35
C LEU A 834 -2.51 -29.61 -26.85
N PHE A 835 -2.78 -28.45 -26.25
CA PHE A 835 -2.08 -27.21 -26.58
C PHE A 835 -0.57 -27.31 -26.31
N TYR A 836 -0.18 -27.95 -25.20
CA TYR A 836 1.23 -28.25 -24.92
C TYR A 836 1.86 -29.16 -25.98
N ALA A 837 1.16 -30.23 -26.39
CA ALA A 837 1.64 -31.18 -27.40
C ALA A 837 1.92 -30.50 -28.75
N LEU A 838 1.12 -29.48 -29.10
CA LEU A 838 1.20 -28.75 -30.36
C LEU A 838 2.08 -27.47 -30.28
N GLU A 839 2.96 -27.36 -29.27
CA GLU A 839 3.85 -26.22 -29.02
C GLU A 839 3.15 -24.85 -28.83
N ARG A 840 1.86 -24.85 -28.44
CA ARG A 840 1.03 -23.64 -28.22
C ARG A 840 0.87 -23.31 -26.74
N MET A 841 1.99 -23.26 -26.02
CA MET A 841 2.03 -23.11 -24.56
C MET A 841 1.47 -21.77 -24.04
N GLU A 842 1.36 -20.76 -24.92
CA GLU A 842 0.79 -19.45 -24.57
C GLU A 842 -0.66 -19.54 -24.10
N TYR A 843 -1.47 -20.45 -24.64
CA TYR A 843 -2.88 -20.57 -24.26
C TYR A 843 -3.03 -21.15 -22.85
N PRO A 844 -2.42 -22.31 -22.49
CA PRO A 844 -2.40 -22.79 -21.11
C PRO A 844 -1.83 -21.79 -20.10
N ALA A 845 -0.74 -21.10 -20.46
CA ALA A 845 -0.11 -20.12 -19.57
C ALA A 845 -1.06 -18.95 -19.26
N VAL A 846 -1.69 -18.36 -20.28
CA VAL A 846 -2.68 -17.28 -20.09
C VAL A 846 -3.89 -17.78 -19.33
N MET A 847 -4.40 -18.96 -19.65
CA MET A 847 -5.58 -19.52 -18.98
C MET A 847 -5.30 -19.80 -17.50
N THR A 848 -4.09 -20.22 -17.13
CA THR A 848 -3.70 -20.39 -15.72
C THR A 848 -3.78 -19.06 -14.96
N VAL A 849 -3.30 -17.97 -15.56
CA VAL A 849 -3.40 -16.62 -14.95
C VAL A 849 -4.85 -16.17 -14.86
N VAL A 850 -5.64 -16.32 -15.93
CA VAL A 850 -7.05 -15.90 -15.96
C VAL A 850 -7.88 -16.68 -14.96
N SER A 851 -7.79 -18.01 -14.95
CA SER A 851 -8.51 -18.87 -14.01
C SER A 851 -8.12 -18.58 -12.56
N ASN A 852 -6.83 -18.32 -12.30
CA ASN A 852 -6.39 -17.96 -10.95
C ASN A 852 -6.95 -16.61 -10.49
N LEU A 853 -6.94 -15.60 -11.38
CA LEU A 853 -7.55 -14.30 -11.07
C LEU A 853 -9.06 -14.43 -10.79
N ILE A 854 -9.80 -15.18 -11.62
CA ILE A 854 -11.23 -15.43 -11.39
C ILE A 854 -11.43 -16.16 -10.06
N ARG A 855 -10.64 -17.21 -9.79
CA ARG A 855 -10.68 -17.98 -8.53
C ARG A 855 -10.49 -17.10 -7.31
N ILE A 856 -9.51 -16.21 -7.35
CA ILE A 856 -9.16 -15.35 -6.23
C ILE A 856 -10.20 -14.24 -6.07
N SER A 857 -10.63 -13.61 -7.16
CA SER A 857 -11.67 -12.57 -7.12
C SER A 857 -12.99 -13.11 -6.58
N LEU A 858 -13.51 -14.21 -7.17
CA LEU A 858 -14.75 -14.82 -6.70
C LEU A 858 -14.58 -15.43 -5.31
N GLY A 859 -13.45 -16.07 -5.03
CA GLY A 859 -13.13 -16.65 -3.73
C GLY A 859 -13.13 -15.61 -2.61
N ALA A 860 -12.54 -14.43 -2.89
CA ALA A 860 -12.55 -13.32 -1.94
C ALA A 860 -13.98 -12.82 -1.70
N ILE A 861 -14.75 -12.57 -2.76
CA ILE A 861 -16.15 -12.10 -2.66
C ILE A 861 -16.98 -13.05 -1.79
N VAL A 862 -16.88 -14.35 -2.07
CA VAL A 862 -17.68 -15.38 -1.39
C VAL A 862 -17.28 -15.55 0.08
N LEU A 863 -15.99 -15.45 0.40
CA LEU A 863 -15.51 -15.43 1.79
C LEU A 863 -16.00 -14.20 2.56
N LEU A 864 -15.97 -13.03 1.90
CA LEU A 864 -16.43 -11.77 2.49
C LEU A 864 -17.95 -11.74 2.70
N MET A 865 -18.71 -12.48 1.88
CA MET A 865 -20.14 -12.71 2.06
C MET A 865 -20.46 -13.74 3.16
N GLY A 866 -19.45 -14.33 3.80
CA GLY A 866 -19.64 -15.29 4.89
C GLY A 866 -20.03 -16.70 4.45
N TRP A 867 -19.92 -17.05 3.16
CA TRP A 867 -20.31 -18.39 2.66
C TRP A 867 -19.27 -19.49 2.96
N GLY A 868 -18.20 -19.14 3.67
CA GLY A 868 -17.22 -20.08 4.22
C GLY A 868 -16.60 -21.04 3.20
N ILE A 869 -16.37 -22.29 3.62
CA ILE A 869 -15.70 -23.32 2.81
C ILE A 869 -16.58 -23.87 1.68
N VAL A 870 -17.90 -23.88 1.86
CA VAL A 870 -18.86 -24.35 0.83
C VAL A 870 -18.84 -23.37 -0.34
N GLY A 871 -18.84 -22.07 -0.03
CA GLY A 871 -18.68 -21.02 -1.03
C GLY A 871 -17.37 -21.16 -1.83
N LEU A 872 -16.24 -21.43 -1.18
CA LEU A 872 -14.95 -21.65 -1.87
C LEU A 872 -14.98 -22.87 -2.80
N ALA A 873 -15.65 -23.95 -2.40
CA ALA A 873 -15.86 -25.11 -3.26
C ALA A 873 -16.76 -24.77 -4.46
N GLY A 874 -17.80 -23.97 -4.26
CA GLY A 874 -18.66 -23.43 -5.34
C GLY A 874 -17.87 -22.56 -6.33
N VAL A 875 -16.97 -21.71 -5.84
CA VAL A 875 -16.06 -20.93 -6.71
C VAL A 875 -15.18 -21.83 -7.55
N SER A 876 -14.64 -22.91 -6.97
CA SER A 876 -13.80 -23.87 -7.70
C SER A 876 -14.58 -24.54 -8.84
N LEU A 877 -15.86 -24.87 -8.62
CA LEU A 877 -16.76 -25.36 -9.67
C LEU A 877 -16.95 -24.34 -10.78
N ILE A 878 -17.31 -23.10 -10.44
CA ILE A 878 -17.53 -22.02 -11.42
C ILE A 878 -16.26 -21.78 -12.26
N VAL A 879 -15.10 -21.70 -11.61
CA VAL A 879 -13.82 -21.48 -12.29
C VAL A 879 -13.49 -22.62 -13.24
N ASN A 880 -13.68 -23.88 -12.83
CA ASN A 880 -13.40 -25.02 -13.70
C ASN A 880 -14.36 -25.07 -14.89
N VAL A 881 -15.64 -24.75 -14.69
CA VAL A 881 -16.62 -24.64 -15.79
C VAL A 881 -16.20 -23.55 -16.78
N VAL A 882 -15.93 -22.34 -16.29
CA VAL A 882 -15.51 -21.21 -17.14
C VAL A 882 -14.21 -21.54 -17.88
N THR A 883 -13.24 -22.16 -17.20
CA THR A 883 -11.96 -22.58 -17.79
C THR A 883 -12.15 -23.63 -18.87
N ALA A 884 -13.00 -24.62 -18.66
CA ALA A 884 -13.33 -25.63 -19.66
C ALA A 884 -13.99 -25.00 -20.89
N LEU A 885 -14.98 -24.12 -20.69
CA LEU A 885 -15.67 -23.43 -21.78
C LEU A 885 -14.72 -22.55 -22.61
N ILE A 886 -13.82 -21.81 -21.95
CA ILE A 886 -12.82 -20.99 -22.66
C ILE A 886 -11.85 -21.88 -23.44
N PHE A 887 -11.34 -22.96 -22.84
CA PHE A 887 -10.45 -23.88 -23.56
C PHE A 887 -11.16 -24.56 -24.74
N ILE A 888 -12.43 -24.93 -24.62
CA ILE A 888 -13.23 -25.48 -25.73
C ILE A 888 -13.36 -24.43 -26.84
N ALA A 889 -13.72 -23.19 -26.51
CA ALA A 889 -13.84 -22.11 -27.49
C ALA A 889 -12.50 -21.82 -28.19
N LEU A 890 -11.39 -21.82 -27.44
CA LEU A 890 -10.04 -21.66 -27.99
C LEU A 890 -9.65 -22.83 -28.89
N ALA A 891 -9.96 -24.06 -28.49
CA ALA A 891 -9.68 -25.25 -29.28
C ALA A 891 -10.48 -25.24 -30.60
N LEU A 892 -11.77 -24.89 -30.54
CA LEU A 892 -12.62 -24.77 -31.73
C LEU A 892 -12.11 -23.68 -32.68
N ARG A 893 -11.65 -22.54 -32.15
CA ARG A 893 -11.10 -21.44 -32.94
C ARG A 893 -9.73 -21.77 -33.56
N THR A 894 -8.91 -22.56 -32.86
CA THR A 894 -7.52 -22.82 -33.25
C THR A 894 -7.40 -24.05 -34.16
N PHE A 895 -8.18 -25.10 -33.87
CA PHE A 895 -8.07 -26.40 -34.54
C PHE A 895 -9.28 -26.74 -35.42
N GLY A 896 -10.34 -25.94 -35.40
CA GLY A 896 -11.58 -26.20 -36.12
C GLY A 896 -12.49 -27.17 -35.37
N ARG A 897 -13.18 -28.05 -36.10
CA ARG A 897 -14.12 -29.01 -35.51
C ARG A 897 -13.37 -30.06 -34.69
N LEU A 898 -13.86 -30.34 -33.48
CA LEU A 898 -13.40 -31.47 -32.67
C LEU A 898 -14.16 -32.72 -33.10
N GLU A 899 -13.49 -33.63 -33.79
CA GLU A 899 -14.08 -34.92 -34.18
C GLU A 899 -14.01 -35.92 -33.04
N LEU A 900 -15.14 -36.59 -32.80
CA LEU A 900 -15.26 -37.67 -31.82
C LEU A 900 -14.97 -39.00 -32.53
N ASP A 901 -13.73 -39.47 -32.40
CA ASP A 901 -13.31 -40.79 -32.90
C ASP A 901 -12.91 -41.67 -31.71
N LEU A 902 -13.67 -42.75 -31.46
CA LEU A 902 -13.51 -43.68 -30.33
C LEU A 902 -13.05 -45.06 -30.80
N PRO A 903 -11.76 -45.26 -31.07
CA PRO A 903 -11.23 -46.59 -31.37
C PRO A 903 -11.13 -47.44 -30.08
N SER A 904 -11.95 -48.48 -29.98
CA SER A 904 -12.05 -49.38 -28.81
C SER A 904 -10.72 -50.05 -28.44
N GLY A 905 -9.85 -50.34 -29.42
CA GLY A 905 -8.50 -50.88 -29.18
C GLY A 905 -7.51 -49.89 -28.56
N LEU A 906 -7.67 -48.59 -28.83
CA LEU A 906 -6.77 -47.54 -28.35
C LEU A 906 -6.97 -47.28 -26.85
N LEU A 907 -8.22 -47.32 -26.35
CA LEU A 907 -8.53 -47.06 -24.94
C LEU A 907 -7.76 -48.02 -24.01
N LYS A 908 -7.77 -49.31 -24.33
CA LYS A 908 -7.03 -50.32 -23.57
C LYS A 908 -5.52 -50.05 -23.59
N ALA A 909 -4.97 -49.70 -24.75
CA ALA A 909 -3.56 -49.36 -24.89
C ALA A 909 -3.18 -48.11 -24.08
N MET A 910 -4.05 -47.09 -24.06
CA MET A 910 -3.86 -45.86 -23.29
C MET A 910 -3.84 -46.12 -21.78
N VAL A 911 -4.78 -46.92 -21.26
CA VAL A 911 -4.85 -47.29 -19.84
C VAL A 911 -3.60 -48.07 -19.42
N VAL A 912 -3.21 -49.09 -20.18
CA VAL A 912 -2.01 -49.90 -19.88
C VAL A 912 -0.74 -49.05 -19.91
N SER A 913 -0.61 -48.17 -20.90
CA SER A 913 0.57 -47.30 -21.04
C SER A 913 0.66 -46.22 -19.97
N SER A 914 -0.48 -45.75 -19.45
CA SER A 914 -0.53 -44.66 -18.47
C SER A 914 -0.52 -45.15 -17.01
N PHE A 915 -0.85 -46.42 -16.75
CA PHE A 915 -0.89 -46.98 -15.40
C PHE A 915 0.39 -46.75 -14.58
N PRO A 916 1.62 -46.98 -15.11
CA PRO A 916 2.84 -46.70 -14.35
C PRO A 916 3.02 -45.21 -14.02
N LEU A 917 2.57 -44.33 -14.92
CA LEU A 917 2.63 -42.87 -14.71
C LEU A 917 1.66 -42.45 -13.61
N MET A 918 0.44 -43.01 -13.62
CA MET A 918 -0.55 -42.81 -12.55
C MET A 918 -0.02 -43.30 -11.21
N LEU A 919 0.51 -44.53 -11.15
CA LEU A 919 1.04 -45.10 -9.91
C LEU A 919 2.17 -44.26 -9.32
N ASN A 920 3.06 -43.74 -10.16
CA ASN A 920 4.14 -42.84 -9.73
C ASN A 920 3.60 -41.54 -9.13
N HIS A 921 2.62 -40.91 -9.77
CA HIS A 921 2.01 -39.68 -9.25
C HIS A 921 1.23 -39.93 -7.95
N LEU A 922 0.55 -41.07 -7.85
CA LEU A 922 -0.18 -41.47 -6.65
C LEU A 922 0.78 -41.68 -5.48
N LEU A 923 1.84 -42.48 -5.67
CA LEU A 923 2.83 -42.75 -4.63
C LEU A 923 3.51 -41.46 -4.15
N ALA A 924 3.88 -40.56 -5.08
CA ALA A 924 4.47 -39.27 -4.74
C ALA A 924 3.48 -38.36 -3.98
N THR A 925 2.19 -38.38 -4.31
CA THR A 925 1.20 -37.55 -3.63
C THR A 925 0.84 -38.09 -2.25
N VAL A 926 0.71 -39.42 -2.12
CA VAL A 926 0.53 -40.08 -0.81
C VAL A 926 1.72 -39.76 0.08
N PHE A 927 2.95 -39.87 -0.44
CA PHE A 927 4.18 -39.52 0.29
C PHE A 927 4.12 -38.12 0.93
N PHE A 928 3.61 -37.11 0.22
CA PHE A 928 3.58 -35.73 0.70
C PHE A 928 2.33 -35.33 1.50
N LYS A 929 1.24 -36.11 1.44
CA LYS A 929 -0.07 -35.68 1.96
C LYS A 929 -0.77 -36.69 2.88
N ILE A 930 -0.25 -37.90 3.05
CA ILE A 930 -0.89 -38.91 3.90
C ILE A 930 -0.95 -38.47 5.37
N ASP A 931 0.06 -37.74 5.82
CA ASP A 931 0.14 -37.11 7.13
C ASP A 931 -1.07 -36.21 7.43
N SER A 932 -1.57 -35.48 6.44
CA SER A 932 -2.72 -34.58 6.56
C SER A 932 -4.02 -35.36 6.84
N VAL A 933 -4.19 -36.52 6.19
CA VAL A 933 -5.32 -37.42 6.44
C VAL A 933 -5.23 -38.03 7.84
N MET A 934 -4.02 -38.45 8.26
CA MET A 934 -3.79 -39.02 9.58
C MET A 934 -3.99 -38.00 10.70
N LEU A 935 -3.59 -36.75 10.49
CA LEU A 935 -3.83 -35.65 11.44
C LEU A 935 -5.33 -35.35 11.57
N GLN A 936 -6.08 -35.30 10.46
CA GLN A 936 -7.55 -35.16 10.52
C GLN A 936 -8.17 -36.29 11.33
N ALA A 937 -7.79 -37.54 11.06
CA ALA A 937 -8.37 -38.70 11.70
C ALA A 937 -8.13 -38.76 13.22
N GLN A 938 -6.99 -38.26 13.69
CA GLN A 938 -6.59 -38.38 15.11
C GLN A 938 -6.82 -37.11 15.93
N PHE A 939 -6.65 -35.93 15.34
CA PHE A 939 -6.66 -34.64 16.06
C PHE A 939 -7.69 -33.64 15.49
N GLY A 940 -8.43 -34.00 14.44
CA GLY A 940 -9.48 -33.18 13.85
C GLY A 940 -8.97 -31.99 13.02
N ALA A 941 -9.93 -31.18 12.57
CA ALA A 941 -9.69 -30.15 11.56
C ALA A 941 -8.81 -29.00 12.06
N THR A 942 -8.91 -28.58 13.33
CA THR A 942 -8.14 -27.44 13.84
C THR A 942 -6.63 -27.67 13.77
N VAL A 943 -6.16 -28.86 14.19
CA VAL A 943 -4.74 -29.23 14.10
C VAL A 943 -4.27 -29.34 12.65
N LEU A 944 -5.10 -29.93 11.78
CA LEU A 944 -4.84 -29.95 10.35
C LEU A 944 -4.77 -28.53 9.76
N GLY A 945 -5.58 -27.60 10.25
CA GLY A 945 -5.54 -26.20 9.87
C GLY A 945 -4.22 -25.52 10.21
N TYR A 946 -3.69 -25.76 11.41
CA TYR A 946 -2.37 -25.24 11.80
C TYR A 946 -1.26 -25.77 10.91
N TYR A 947 -1.29 -27.08 10.65
CA TYR A 947 -0.32 -27.75 9.79
C TYR A 947 -0.44 -27.31 8.32
N GLY A 948 -1.66 -27.20 7.81
CA GLY A 948 -1.96 -26.76 6.44
C GLY A 948 -1.55 -25.30 6.18
N ALA A 949 -1.65 -24.42 7.17
CA ALA A 949 -1.15 -23.05 7.07
C ALA A 949 0.38 -23.00 6.92
N ALA A 950 1.13 -23.85 7.63
CA ALA A 950 2.58 -23.96 7.48
C ALA A 950 2.98 -24.42 6.06
N TYR A 951 2.22 -25.36 5.48
CA TYR A 951 2.45 -25.82 4.10
C TYR A 951 2.33 -24.71 3.04
N LYS A 952 1.58 -23.62 3.30
CA LYS A 952 1.44 -22.54 2.30
C LYS A 952 2.78 -21.88 1.96
N PHE A 953 3.69 -21.76 2.93
CA PHE A 953 5.05 -21.27 2.71
C PHE A 953 5.86 -22.26 1.88
N ILE A 954 5.78 -23.54 2.24
CA ILE A 954 6.49 -24.64 1.59
C ILE A 954 6.10 -24.75 0.12
N ASP A 955 4.80 -24.81 -0.16
CA ASP A 955 4.25 -24.88 -1.50
C ASP A 955 4.69 -23.66 -2.35
N GLY A 956 5.05 -22.55 -1.70
CA GLY A 956 5.60 -21.36 -2.36
C GLY A 956 7.03 -21.52 -2.83
N MET A 957 7.84 -22.26 -2.09
CA MET A 957 9.27 -22.40 -2.34
C MET A 957 9.61 -23.55 -3.29
N LEU A 958 8.75 -24.58 -3.38
CA LEU A 958 8.93 -25.72 -4.30
C LEU A 958 8.87 -25.34 -5.80
N ILE A 959 8.48 -24.11 -6.13
CA ILE A 959 8.56 -23.57 -7.49
C ILE A 959 10.00 -23.33 -7.96
N ILE A 960 10.92 -23.07 -7.03
CA ILE A 960 12.33 -22.77 -7.33
C ILE A 960 13.02 -23.99 -7.98
N PRO A 961 13.04 -25.19 -7.36
CA PRO A 961 13.75 -26.34 -7.91
C PRO A 961 13.11 -26.83 -9.21
N SER A 962 11.78 -26.81 -9.32
CA SER A 962 11.08 -27.19 -10.55
C SER A 962 11.45 -26.25 -11.71
N SER A 963 11.51 -24.95 -11.45
CA SER A 963 11.90 -23.92 -12.43
C SER A 963 13.35 -24.09 -12.90
N VAL A 964 14.30 -24.27 -11.97
CA VAL A 964 15.71 -24.51 -12.29
C VAL A 964 15.87 -25.81 -13.08
N THR A 965 15.20 -26.88 -12.65
CA THR A 965 15.34 -28.18 -13.29
C THR A 965 14.71 -28.19 -14.68
N PHE A 966 13.55 -27.55 -14.87
CA PHE A 966 12.94 -27.42 -16.19
C PHE A 966 13.86 -26.71 -17.19
N ALA A 967 14.54 -25.64 -16.75
CA ALA A 967 15.50 -24.92 -17.59
C ALA A 967 16.75 -25.74 -17.93
N LEU A 968 17.21 -26.60 -17.01
CA LEU A 968 18.42 -27.41 -17.17
C LEU A 968 18.18 -28.82 -17.72
N PHE A 969 16.92 -29.29 -17.75
CA PHE A 969 16.56 -30.63 -18.21
C PHE A 969 17.06 -30.95 -19.64
N PRO A 970 16.91 -30.06 -20.65
CA PRO A 970 17.43 -30.34 -21.98
C PRO A 970 18.94 -30.55 -22.01
N MET A 971 19.68 -29.87 -21.13
CA MET A 971 21.12 -30.07 -20.99
C MET A 971 21.42 -31.45 -20.37
N PHE A 972 20.68 -31.87 -19.34
CA PHE A 972 20.84 -33.22 -18.78
C PHE A 972 20.54 -34.32 -19.81
N ALA A 973 19.43 -34.19 -20.54
CA ALA A 973 19.03 -35.15 -21.57
C ALA A 973 20.07 -35.29 -22.69
N ARG A 974 20.71 -34.19 -23.10
CA ARG A 974 21.74 -34.20 -24.15
C ARG A 974 23.03 -34.91 -23.74
N HIS A 975 23.49 -34.67 -22.51
CA HIS A 975 24.73 -35.27 -22.01
C HIS A 975 24.55 -36.69 -21.50
N ALA A 976 23.32 -37.10 -21.15
CA ALA A 976 23.02 -38.45 -20.65
C ALA A 976 23.42 -39.59 -21.60
N GLY A 977 23.43 -39.35 -22.92
CA GLY A 977 23.87 -40.33 -23.92
C GLY A 977 25.27 -40.12 -24.51
N SER A 978 25.91 -38.97 -24.24
CA SER A 978 27.11 -38.54 -24.98
C SER A 978 28.34 -38.26 -24.10
N ASP A 979 28.17 -37.73 -22.88
CA ASP A 979 29.27 -37.37 -21.99
C ASP A 979 28.85 -37.46 -20.51
N ARG A 980 29.24 -38.59 -19.89
CA ARG A 980 28.97 -38.89 -18.47
C ARG A 980 29.67 -37.90 -17.53
N GLN A 981 30.83 -37.37 -17.89
CA GLN A 981 31.60 -36.45 -17.04
C GLN A 981 31.01 -35.04 -17.08
N ALA A 982 30.54 -34.59 -18.25
CA ALA A 982 29.77 -33.35 -18.37
C ALA A 982 28.44 -33.44 -17.62
N LEU A 983 27.72 -34.56 -17.72
CA LEU A 983 26.47 -34.77 -16.97
C LEU A 983 26.72 -34.72 -15.45
N LYS A 984 27.77 -35.40 -14.97
CA LYS A 984 28.18 -35.38 -13.56
C LYS A 984 28.51 -33.94 -13.10
N SER A 985 29.29 -33.21 -13.88
CA SER A 985 29.68 -31.83 -13.56
C SER A 985 28.47 -30.90 -13.50
N ALA A 986 27.55 -31.03 -14.46
CA ALA A 986 26.30 -30.27 -14.49
C ALA A 986 25.39 -30.59 -13.30
N PHE A 987 25.24 -31.87 -12.94
CA PHE A 987 24.47 -32.29 -11.76
C PHE A 987 25.06 -31.71 -10.46
N VAL A 988 26.38 -31.88 -10.26
CA VAL A 988 27.09 -31.38 -9.06
C VAL A 988 26.97 -29.86 -8.95
N MET A 989 27.10 -29.13 -10.06
CA MET A 989 26.92 -27.67 -10.09
C MET A 989 25.48 -27.28 -9.72
N THR A 990 24.49 -27.99 -10.27
CA THR A 990 23.07 -27.70 -10.02
C THR A 990 22.70 -27.95 -8.56
N VAL A 991 23.10 -29.10 -8.00
CA VAL A 991 22.90 -29.43 -6.58
C VAL A 991 23.57 -28.40 -5.67
N ARG A 992 24.79 -27.96 -6.00
CA ARG A 992 25.48 -26.93 -5.21
C ARG A 992 24.70 -25.62 -5.20
N ILE A 993 24.24 -25.15 -6.36
CA ILE A 993 23.44 -23.92 -6.48
C ILE A 993 22.14 -24.03 -5.68
N LEU A 994 21.44 -25.15 -5.79
CA LEU A 994 20.19 -25.36 -5.06
C LEU A 994 20.40 -25.43 -3.54
N LEU A 995 21.48 -26.05 -3.06
CA LEU A 995 21.82 -26.05 -1.64
C LEU A 995 22.21 -24.67 -1.13
N MET A 996 22.94 -23.90 -1.94
CA MET A 996 23.25 -22.51 -1.63
C MET A 996 22.00 -21.62 -1.53
N LEU A 997 20.89 -22.01 -2.17
CA LEU A 997 19.60 -21.31 -2.09
C LEU A 997 18.69 -21.85 -0.99
N SER A 998 18.58 -23.17 -0.83
CA SER A 998 17.62 -23.80 0.09
C SER A 998 17.96 -23.61 1.56
N LEU A 999 19.26 -23.66 1.92
CA LEU A 999 19.71 -23.49 3.30
C LEU A 999 19.44 -22.09 3.89
N PRO A 1000 19.78 -20.97 3.22
CA PRO A 1000 19.45 -19.64 3.75
C PRO A 1000 17.93 -19.42 3.78
N ILE A 1001 17.18 -20.00 2.84
CA ILE A 1001 15.70 -19.97 2.89
C ILE A 1001 15.20 -20.69 4.14
N ALA A 1002 15.72 -21.88 4.46
CA ALA A 1002 15.32 -22.63 5.66
C ALA A 1002 15.66 -21.88 6.95
N VAL A 1003 16.88 -21.34 7.06
CA VAL A 1003 17.33 -20.55 8.22
C VAL A 1003 16.49 -19.29 8.38
N LEU A 1004 16.32 -18.51 7.32
CA LEU A 1004 15.57 -17.25 7.36
C LEU A 1004 14.09 -17.48 7.65
N THR A 1005 13.48 -18.50 7.07
CA THR A 1005 12.08 -18.86 7.32
C THR A 1005 11.89 -19.34 8.75
N THR A 1006 12.85 -20.08 9.32
CA THR A 1006 12.81 -20.50 10.73
C THR A 1006 12.83 -19.27 11.66
N ALA A 1007 13.74 -18.33 11.40
CA ALA A 1007 13.86 -17.09 12.18
C ALA A 1007 12.60 -16.21 12.04
N LEU A 1008 12.07 -16.07 10.83
CA LEU A 1008 10.90 -15.23 10.54
C LEU A 1008 9.56 -15.96 10.70
N ALA A 1009 9.51 -17.20 11.21
CA ALA A 1009 8.30 -18.02 11.18
C ALA A 1009 7.13 -17.39 11.94
N ASP A 1010 7.39 -16.81 13.13
CA ASP A 1010 6.34 -16.19 13.95
C ASP A 1010 5.75 -14.96 13.25
N VAL A 1011 6.62 -14.08 12.73
CA VAL A 1011 6.24 -12.89 11.96
C VAL A 1011 5.52 -13.30 10.66
N GLY A 1012 6.04 -14.30 9.95
CA GLY A 1012 5.47 -14.81 8.71
C GLY A 1012 4.06 -15.36 8.92
N VAL A 1013 3.86 -16.20 9.94
CA VAL A 1013 2.54 -16.77 10.26
C VAL A 1013 1.59 -15.70 10.78
N LEU A 1014 2.06 -14.73 11.56
CA LEU A 1014 1.26 -13.58 11.98
C LEU A 1014 0.75 -12.77 10.79
N ILE A 1015 1.63 -12.51 9.82
CA ILE A 1015 1.25 -11.83 8.56
C ILE A 1015 0.27 -12.71 7.78
N LEU A 1016 0.56 -14.01 7.65
CA LEU A 1016 -0.22 -14.92 6.83
C LEU A 1016 -1.64 -15.14 7.39
N GLY A 1017 -1.76 -15.76 8.56
CA GLY A 1017 -3.04 -16.19 9.14
C GLY A 1017 -3.56 -15.34 10.30
N GLY A 1018 -2.71 -14.49 10.88
CA GLY A 1018 -3.01 -13.72 12.09
C GLY A 1018 -2.70 -14.49 13.38
N ALA A 1019 -2.93 -13.82 14.52
CA ALA A 1019 -2.58 -14.35 15.86
C ALA A 1019 -3.24 -15.70 16.20
N GLN A 1020 -4.39 -16.02 15.60
CA GLN A 1020 -5.12 -17.28 15.82
C GLN A 1020 -4.36 -18.54 15.36
N TYR A 1021 -3.30 -18.40 14.56
CA TYR A 1021 -2.44 -19.50 14.12
C TYR A 1021 -1.16 -19.64 14.95
N LEU A 1022 -0.87 -18.67 15.84
CA LEU A 1022 0.29 -18.73 16.73
C LEU A 1022 -0.07 -19.41 18.06
N PRO A 1023 0.87 -20.18 18.66
CA PRO A 1023 2.21 -20.47 18.15
C PRO A 1023 2.26 -21.69 17.20
N HIS A 1024 1.18 -22.47 17.10
CA HIS A 1024 1.19 -23.82 16.51
C HIS A 1024 1.65 -23.88 15.06
N SER A 1025 1.16 -23.00 14.17
CA SER A 1025 1.59 -22.97 12.78
C SER A 1025 3.03 -22.49 12.61
N ALA A 1026 3.51 -21.59 13.47
CA ALA A 1026 4.91 -21.16 13.45
C ALA A 1026 5.84 -22.30 13.87
N ILE A 1027 5.48 -23.06 14.90
CA ILE A 1027 6.21 -24.27 15.30
C ILE A 1027 6.23 -25.29 14.16
N ALA A 1028 5.07 -25.56 13.54
CA ALA A 1028 5.00 -26.48 12.40
C ALA A 1028 5.91 -26.02 11.25
N LEU A 1029 5.92 -24.73 10.91
CA LEU A 1029 6.77 -24.16 9.87
C LEU A 1029 8.27 -24.23 10.21
N LYS A 1030 8.65 -23.91 11.45
CA LYS A 1030 10.04 -23.99 11.95
C LYS A 1030 10.62 -25.39 11.79
N VAL A 1031 9.80 -26.42 11.98
CA VAL A 1031 10.22 -27.82 11.77
C VAL A 1031 10.19 -28.17 10.29
N LEU A 1032 9.02 -28.02 9.66
CA LEU A 1032 8.79 -28.50 8.30
C LEU A 1032 9.78 -27.93 7.30
N ILE A 1033 10.16 -26.65 7.39
CA ILE A 1033 10.99 -25.99 6.37
C ILE A 1033 12.35 -26.68 6.13
N TRP A 1034 12.86 -27.45 7.11
CA TRP A 1034 14.11 -28.19 6.99
C TRP A 1034 14.05 -29.41 6.06
N PHE A 1035 12.86 -29.80 5.57
CA PHE A 1035 12.76 -30.80 4.49
C PHE A 1035 13.27 -30.23 3.15
N LEU A 1036 13.26 -28.90 2.99
CA LEU A 1036 13.42 -28.20 1.72
C LEU A 1036 14.80 -28.40 1.07
N PRO A 1037 15.93 -28.37 1.81
CA PRO A 1037 17.24 -28.69 1.24
C PRO A 1037 17.33 -30.09 0.64
N PHE A 1038 16.72 -31.08 1.28
CA PHE A 1038 16.70 -32.47 0.78
C PHE A 1038 15.78 -32.59 -0.44
N SER A 1039 14.58 -32.00 -0.35
CA SER A 1039 13.60 -32.01 -1.44
C SER A 1039 14.15 -31.39 -2.73
N PHE A 1040 14.94 -30.30 -2.63
CA PHE A 1040 15.58 -29.68 -3.80
C PHE A 1040 16.58 -30.61 -4.48
N VAL A 1041 17.37 -31.36 -3.70
CA VAL A 1041 18.34 -32.34 -4.22
C VAL A 1041 17.61 -33.54 -4.84
N ASN A 1042 16.59 -34.07 -4.15
CA ASN A 1042 15.79 -35.19 -4.65
C ASN A 1042 15.05 -34.81 -5.94
N GLY A 1043 14.51 -33.60 -6.02
CA GLY A 1043 13.87 -33.05 -7.21
C GLY A 1043 14.80 -33.14 -8.43
N VAL A 1044 16.00 -32.53 -8.37
CA VAL A 1044 16.95 -32.61 -9.50
C VAL A 1044 17.39 -34.03 -9.79
N THR A 1045 17.65 -34.82 -8.75
CA THR A 1045 18.12 -36.21 -8.88
C THR A 1045 17.09 -37.06 -9.64
N GLN A 1046 15.80 -36.89 -9.35
CA GLN A 1046 14.72 -37.55 -10.07
C GLN A 1046 14.77 -37.24 -11.58
N TYR A 1047 14.96 -35.98 -11.97
CA TYR A 1047 15.04 -35.60 -13.39
C TYR A 1047 16.29 -36.13 -14.10
N VAL A 1048 17.43 -36.22 -13.40
CA VAL A 1048 18.63 -36.87 -13.98
C VAL A 1048 18.42 -38.36 -14.16
N LEU A 1049 17.79 -39.05 -13.19
CA LEU A 1049 17.44 -40.47 -13.31
C LEU A 1049 16.45 -40.72 -14.46
N ILE A 1050 15.53 -39.78 -14.72
CA ILE A 1050 14.67 -39.81 -15.91
C ILE A 1050 15.51 -39.67 -17.18
N ALA A 1051 16.45 -38.72 -17.23
CA ALA A 1051 17.32 -38.49 -18.38
C ALA A 1051 18.19 -39.72 -18.73
N VAL A 1052 18.61 -40.52 -17.74
CA VAL A 1052 19.32 -41.80 -17.96
C VAL A 1052 18.39 -43.02 -18.07
N ASN A 1053 17.08 -42.82 -18.30
CA ASN A 1053 16.07 -43.87 -18.51
C ASN A 1053 15.86 -44.85 -17.34
N ARG A 1054 16.11 -44.44 -16.09
CA ARG A 1054 15.94 -45.28 -14.87
C ARG A 1054 14.56 -45.16 -14.19
N GLN A 1055 13.51 -44.78 -14.93
CA GLN A 1055 12.18 -44.47 -14.40
C GLN A 1055 11.57 -45.57 -13.49
N ARG A 1056 11.78 -46.86 -13.79
CA ARG A 1056 11.23 -47.97 -12.98
C ARG A 1056 11.83 -48.05 -11.58
N LEU A 1057 13.08 -47.63 -11.43
CA LEU A 1057 13.79 -47.66 -10.14
C LEU A 1057 13.40 -46.45 -9.26
N ILE A 1058 12.97 -45.35 -9.89
CA ILE A 1058 12.37 -44.21 -9.20
C ILE A 1058 11.08 -44.64 -8.48
N THR A 1059 10.24 -45.43 -9.14
CA THR A 1059 9.02 -46.01 -8.54
C THR A 1059 9.33 -46.79 -7.26
N ILE A 1060 10.36 -47.64 -7.27
CA ILE A 1060 10.77 -48.41 -6.09
C ILE A 1060 11.22 -47.47 -4.97
N GLY A 1061 11.98 -46.42 -5.30
CA GLY A 1061 12.37 -45.39 -4.33
C GLY A 1061 11.16 -44.75 -3.64
N PHE A 1062 10.13 -44.38 -4.41
CA PHE A 1062 8.89 -43.84 -3.84
C PHE A 1062 8.13 -44.88 -3.02
N VAL A 1063 8.05 -46.15 -3.44
CA VAL A 1063 7.41 -47.20 -2.62
C VAL A 1063 8.10 -47.31 -1.26
N VAL A 1064 9.43 -47.40 -1.22
CA VAL A 1064 10.20 -47.48 0.04
C VAL A 1064 9.96 -46.25 0.91
N ALA A 1065 10.02 -45.06 0.32
CA ALA A 1065 9.88 -43.81 1.06
C ALA A 1065 8.43 -43.61 1.57
N THR A 1066 7.40 -43.95 0.79
CA THR A 1066 5.99 -43.88 1.20
C THR A 1066 5.68 -44.91 2.29
N THR A 1067 6.19 -46.14 2.17
CA THR A 1067 6.02 -47.16 3.23
C THR A 1067 6.68 -46.71 4.53
N PHE A 1068 7.91 -46.16 4.46
CA PHE A 1068 8.57 -45.56 5.61
C PHE A 1068 7.74 -44.41 6.20
N ASN A 1069 7.25 -43.50 5.36
CA ASN A 1069 6.46 -42.35 5.78
C ASN A 1069 5.19 -42.77 6.54
N ILE A 1070 4.43 -43.73 6.01
CA ILE A 1070 3.22 -44.24 6.66
C ILE A 1070 3.56 -44.91 8.00
N ALA A 1071 4.56 -45.79 8.02
CA ALA A 1071 4.97 -46.49 9.25
C ALA A 1071 5.47 -45.53 10.33
N ALA A 1072 6.31 -44.56 9.95
CA ALA A 1072 6.84 -43.56 10.86
C ALA A 1072 5.74 -42.61 11.36
N ASN A 1073 4.79 -42.20 10.52
CA ASN A 1073 3.66 -41.37 10.92
C ASN A 1073 2.70 -42.10 11.86
N LEU A 1074 2.48 -43.40 11.68
CA LEU A 1074 1.68 -44.22 12.61
C LEU A 1074 2.28 -44.24 14.02
N TYR A 1075 3.60 -44.09 14.15
CA TYR A 1075 4.28 -44.00 15.43
C TYR A 1075 4.38 -42.57 15.98
N ALA A 1076 4.73 -41.60 15.12
CA ALA A 1076 5.08 -40.24 15.52
C ALA A 1076 3.87 -39.31 15.71
N ILE A 1077 2.84 -39.40 14.87
CA ILE A 1077 1.66 -38.52 14.94
C ILE A 1077 0.91 -38.70 16.28
N PRO A 1078 0.64 -39.93 16.77
CA PRO A 1078 -0.04 -40.09 18.06
C PRO A 1078 0.73 -39.48 19.25
N ARG A 1079 2.06 -39.40 19.18
CA ARG A 1079 2.92 -38.93 20.28
C ARG A 1079 3.26 -37.44 20.20
N TYR A 1080 3.45 -36.93 18.99
CA TYR A 1080 4.01 -35.60 18.75
C TYR A 1080 3.15 -34.74 17.80
N SER A 1081 1.96 -35.21 17.42
CA SER A 1081 1.01 -34.49 16.56
C SER A 1081 1.68 -33.94 15.28
N TYR A 1082 1.37 -32.69 14.90
CA TYR A 1082 1.91 -32.02 13.72
C TYR A 1082 3.44 -31.81 13.76
N VAL A 1083 4.07 -31.79 14.94
CA VAL A 1083 5.54 -31.74 15.07
C VAL A 1083 6.13 -33.09 14.64
N GLY A 1084 5.51 -34.19 15.07
CA GLY A 1084 5.86 -35.54 14.64
C GLY A 1084 5.74 -35.71 13.12
N ALA A 1085 4.62 -35.27 12.55
CA ALA A 1085 4.40 -35.28 11.10
C ALA A 1085 5.52 -34.50 10.36
N GLY A 1086 5.87 -33.31 10.85
CA GLY A 1086 6.94 -32.50 10.26
C GLY A 1086 8.31 -33.17 10.27
N VAL A 1087 8.70 -33.80 11.39
CA VAL A 1087 9.96 -34.56 11.50
C VAL A 1087 9.95 -35.77 10.57
N VAL A 1088 8.85 -36.53 10.52
CA VAL A 1088 8.72 -37.68 9.61
C VAL A 1088 8.86 -37.26 8.15
N THR A 1089 8.33 -36.10 7.76
CA THR A 1089 8.50 -35.57 6.39
C THR A 1089 9.97 -35.32 6.03
N ILE A 1090 10.77 -34.77 6.96
CA ILE A 1090 12.22 -34.60 6.75
C ILE A 1090 12.91 -35.96 6.60
N LEU A 1091 12.62 -36.89 7.53
CA LEU A 1091 13.21 -38.23 7.49
C LEU A 1091 12.81 -39.01 6.23
N SER A 1092 11.60 -38.75 5.72
CA SER A 1092 11.07 -39.38 4.50
C SER A 1092 11.79 -38.89 3.24
N GLU A 1093 12.17 -37.60 3.17
CA GLU A 1093 13.03 -37.08 2.09
C GLU A 1093 14.44 -37.70 2.15
N ILE A 1094 14.98 -37.90 3.36
CA ILE A 1094 16.27 -38.59 3.53
C ILE A 1094 16.15 -40.05 3.09
N ALA A 1095 15.07 -40.74 3.48
CA ALA A 1095 14.78 -42.11 3.09
C ALA A 1095 14.63 -42.26 1.57
N LEU A 1096 14.09 -41.24 0.87
CA LEU A 1096 14.03 -41.18 -0.60
C LEU A 1096 15.39 -40.87 -1.24
N MET A 1097 16.22 -40.05 -0.59
CA MET A 1097 17.54 -39.67 -1.09
C MET A 1097 18.50 -40.86 -1.17
N VAL A 1098 18.43 -41.80 -0.23
CA VAL A 1098 19.30 -42.99 -0.18
C VAL A 1098 19.21 -43.86 -1.45
N PRO A 1099 18.03 -44.38 -1.87
CA PRO A 1099 17.92 -45.17 -3.09
C PRO A 1099 18.28 -44.35 -4.33
N PHE A 1100 17.91 -43.06 -4.38
CA PHE A 1100 18.26 -42.18 -5.49
C PHE A 1100 19.78 -42.01 -5.62
N TYR A 1101 20.49 -41.84 -4.51
CA TYR A 1101 21.94 -41.75 -4.50
C TYR A 1101 22.61 -43.04 -4.96
N VAL A 1102 22.16 -44.20 -4.47
CA VAL A 1102 22.69 -45.51 -4.87
C VAL A 1102 22.55 -45.73 -6.38
N LEU A 1103 21.39 -45.37 -6.93
CA LEU A 1103 21.12 -45.45 -8.37
C LEU A 1103 22.01 -44.49 -9.16
N LEU A 1104 22.11 -43.24 -8.70
CA LEU A 1104 22.89 -42.21 -9.39
C LEU A 1104 24.39 -42.51 -9.36
N ARG A 1105 24.90 -43.06 -8.26
CA ARG A 1105 26.31 -43.46 -8.12
C ARG A 1105 26.69 -44.55 -9.14
N ARG A 1106 25.77 -45.48 -9.43
CA ARG A 1106 26.00 -46.49 -10.48
C ARG A 1106 26.17 -45.86 -11.86
N ASP A 1107 25.39 -44.83 -12.18
CA ASP A 1107 25.37 -44.20 -13.51
C ASP A 1107 26.29 -42.97 -13.66
N LEU A 1108 26.77 -42.34 -12.58
CA LEU A 1108 27.67 -41.16 -12.61
C LEU A 1108 29.00 -41.34 -11.83
N GLY A 1109 29.16 -42.45 -11.09
CA GLY A 1109 30.32 -42.68 -10.23
C GLY A 1109 30.24 -41.90 -8.90
N ASP A 1110 31.35 -41.80 -8.18
CA ASP A 1110 31.37 -41.18 -6.84
C ASP A 1110 31.04 -39.68 -6.90
N LEU A 1111 30.06 -39.27 -6.11
CA LEU A 1111 29.62 -37.88 -5.98
C LEU A 1111 30.03 -37.35 -4.60
N PRO A 1112 30.60 -36.13 -4.52
CA PRO A 1112 31.15 -35.60 -3.28
C PRO A 1112 30.06 -34.96 -2.40
N LEU A 1113 29.01 -35.73 -2.05
CA LEU A 1113 27.83 -35.24 -1.33
C LEU A 1113 28.19 -34.56 0.00
N ALA A 1114 29.09 -35.14 0.79
CA ALA A 1114 29.50 -34.56 2.07
C ALA A 1114 30.04 -33.14 1.89
N SER A 1115 30.88 -32.91 0.89
CA SER A 1115 31.42 -31.56 0.60
C SER A 1115 30.38 -30.60 0.02
N LEU A 1116 29.38 -31.12 -0.69
CA LEU A 1116 28.30 -30.33 -1.27
C LEU A 1116 27.34 -29.78 -0.21
N PHE A 1117 27.09 -30.56 0.85
CA PHE A 1117 26.27 -30.13 1.97
C PHE A 1117 27.06 -29.33 3.01
N ALA A 1118 28.28 -29.77 3.38
CA ALA A 1118 29.01 -29.18 4.50
C ALA A 1118 29.34 -27.69 4.30
N ARG A 1119 29.81 -27.27 3.12
CA ARG A 1119 30.26 -25.88 2.92
C ARG A 1119 29.09 -24.87 2.93
N PRO A 1120 27.99 -25.09 2.19
CA PRO A 1120 26.82 -24.23 2.31
C PRO A 1120 26.16 -24.29 3.70
N ALA A 1121 26.18 -25.46 4.37
CA ALA A 1121 25.63 -25.60 5.71
C ALA A 1121 26.43 -24.79 6.75
N LEU A 1122 27.76 -24.74 6.65
CA LEU A 1122 28.60 -23.88 7.49
C LEU A 1122 28.28 -22.38 7.28
N ALA A 1123 28.08 -21.96 6.04
CA ALA A 1123 27.64 -20.59 5.75
C ALA A 1123 26.24 -20.32 6.32
N GLY A 1124 25.30 -21.27 6.21
CA GLY A 1124 23.97 -21.19 6.78
C GLY A 1124 23.97 -21.13 8.31
N LEU A 1125 24.86 -21.89 8.97
CA LEU A 1125 25.05 -21.84 10.41
C LEU A 1125 25.57 -20.47 10.85
N GLY A 1126 26.54 -19.89 10.14
CA GLY A 1126 27.02 -18.54 10.45
C GLY A 1126 25.93 -17.47 10.28
N MET A 1127 25.06 -17.62 9.27
CA MET A 1127 23.86 -16.78 9.10
C MET A 1127 22.88 -16.95 10.27
N ALA A 1128 22.63 -18.19 10.73
CA ALA A 1128 21.76 -18.47 11.85
C ALA A 1128 22.29 -17.86 13.16
N VAL A 1129 23.59 -18.01 13.43
CA VAL A 1129 24.26 -17.40 14.59
C VAL A 1129 24.14 -15.87 14.53
N PHE A 1130 24.35 -15.25 13.37
CA PHE A 1130 24.16 -13.81 13.21
C PHE A 1130 22.72 -13.36 13.54
N LEU A 1131 21.71 -14.08 13.05
CA LEU A 1131 20.30 -13.77 13.34
C LEU A 1131 19.96 -13.95 14.81
N LEU A 1132 20.51 -14.97 15.48
CA LEU A 1132 20.33 -15.16 16.92
C LEU A 1132 20.97 -14.03 17.73
N LEU A 1133 22.16 -13.55 17.33
CA LEU A 1133 22.84 -12.45 18.00
C LEU A 1133 22.16 -11.08 17.78
N ALA A 1134 21.46 -10.90 16.66
CA ALA A 1134 20.75 -9.65 16.35
C ALA A 1134 19.52 -9.39 17.25
N GLY A 1135 18.98 -10.44 17.89
CA GLY A 1135 17.80 -10.36 18.75
C GLY A 1135 16.47 -10.13 18.01
N GLU A 1136 15.35 -10.37 18.69
CA GLU A 1136 14.01 -10.30 18.09
C GLU A 1136 13.59 -8.87 17.68
N GLY A 1137 14.04 -7.85 18.43
CA GLY A 1137 13.67 -6.45 18.18
C GLY A 1137 14.20 -5.86 16.87
N ALA A 1138 15.23 -6.45 16.26
CA ALA A 1138 15.84 -6.00 15.01
C ALA A 1138 15.68 -7.01 13.86
N LEU A 1139 14.83 -8.02 14.00
CA LEU A 1139 14.76 -9.17 13.09
C LEU A 1139 14.48 -8.78 11.63
N LEU A 1140 13.57 -7.82 11.41
CA LEU A 1140 13.22 -7.33 10.06
C LEU A 1140 14.36 -6.55 9.39
N LEU A 1141 15.16 -5.82 10.17
CA LEU A 1141 16.32 -5.06 9.68
C LEU A 1141 17.56 -5.95 9.49
N SER A 1142 17.71 -6.98 10.32
CA SER A 1142 18.82 -7.94 10.26
C SER A 1142 18.68 -8.96 9.14
N ALA A 1143 17.46 -9.27 8.69
CA ALA A 1143 17.22 -10.23 7.61
C ALA A 1143 17.97 -9.89 6.30
N PRO A 1144 17.90 -8.67 5.72
CA PRO A 1144 18.71 -8.30 4.55
C PRO A 1144 20.22 -8.39 4.79
N VAL A 1145 20.69 -7.99 5.98
CA VAL A 1145 22.11 -8.04 6.35
C VAL A 1145 22.60 -9.48 6.47
N SER A 1146 21.77 -10.39 7.00
CA SER A 1146 22.10 -11.81 7.14
C SER A 1146 22.33 -12.49 5.79
N LEU A 1147 21.64 -12.04 4.72
CA LEU A 1147 21.89 -12.51 3.35
C LEU A 1147 23.25 -12.06 2.82
N VAL A 1148 23.70 -10.86 3.17
CA VAL A 1148 25.05 -10.37 2.85
C VAL A 1148 26.10 -11.18 3.61
N VAL A 1149 25.90 -11.40 4.91
CA VAL A 1149 26.77 -12.25 5.74
C VAL A 1149 26.87 -13.65 5.14
N TYR A 1150 25.73 -14.24 4.76
CA TYR A 1150 25.68 -15.55 4.11
C TYR A 1150 26.45 -15.56 2.78
N ALA A 1151 26.27 -14.54 1.92
CA ALA A 1151 27.00 -14.42 0.67
C ALA A 1151 28.53 -14.31 0.88
N CYS A 1152 28.98 -13.56 1.89
CA CYS A 1152 30.38 -13.49 2.28
C CYS A 1152 30.91 -14.85 2.77
N LEU A 1153 30.15 -15.53 3.64
CA LEU A 1153 30.51 -16.85 4.15
C LEU A 1153 30.55 -17.92 3.05
N LEU A 1154 29.71 -17.83 2.01
CA LEU A 1154 29.79 -18.70 0.85
C LEU A 1154 31.10 -18.56 0.07
N VAL A 1155 31.67 -17.35 0.00
CA VAL A 1155 32.98 -17.11 -0.61
C VAL A 1155 34.09 -17.64 0.31
N LEU A 1156 34.03 -17.34 1.62
CA LEU A 1156 35.02 -17.79 2.61
C LEU A 1156 35.09 -19.32 2.74
N THR A 1157 33.94 -20.00 2.72
CA THR A 1157 33.84 -21.47 2.75
C THR A 1157 34.21 -22.13 1.43
N GLN A 1158 34.59 -21.35 0.40
CA GLN A 1158 34.80 -21.81 -0.98
C GLN A 1158 33.61 -22.60 -1.54
N SER A 1159 32.40 -22.24 -1.14
CA SER A 1159 31.17 -22.72 -1.75
C SER A 1159 30.98 -22.08 -3.14
N ILE A 1160 31.32 -20.78 -3.27
CA ILE A 1160 31.53 -20.08 -4.54
C ILE A 1160 33.03 -20.00 -4.80
N ARG A 1161 33.49 -20.48 -5.96
CA ARG A 1161 34.92 -20.37 -6.32
C ARG A 1161 35.24 -18.96 -6.80
N ALA A 1162 36.44 -18.45 -6.49
CA ALA A 1162 36.86 -17.11 -6.88
C ALA A 1162 36.76 -16.85 -8.40
N HIS A 1163 37.04 -17.86 -9.22
CA HIS A 1163 36.87 -17.77 -10.67
C HIS A 1163 35.39 -17.63 -11.09
N GLU A 1164 34.47 -18.36 -10.46
CA GLU A 1164 33.02 -18.26 -10.74
C GLU A 1164 32.47 -16.87 -10.37
N LEU A 1165 32.94 -16.31 -9.24
CA LEU A 1165 32.60 -14.94 -8.83
C LEU A 1165 33.12 -13.89 -9.84
N SER A 1166 34.35 -14.07 -10.33
CA SER A 1166 34.92 -13.18 -11.34
C SER A 1166 34.14 -13.18 -12.66
N GLN A 1167 33.62 -14.34 -13.09
CA GLN A 1167 32.78 -14.47 -14.28
C GLN A 1167 31.41 -13.81 -14.07
N LEU A 1168 30.78 -13.98 -12.91
CA LEU A 1168 29.50 -13.33 -12.57
C LEU A 1168 29.62 -11.79 -12.57
N LEU A 1169 30.69 -11.26 -11.97
CA LEU A 1169 30.97 -9.82 -11.94
C LEU A 1169 31.29 -9.27 -13.35
N ALA A 1170 32.02 -10.04 -14.17
CA ALA A 1170 32.30 -9.69 -15.56
C ALA A 1170 31.02 -9.70 -16.43
N TRP A 1171 30.11 -10.65 -16.21
CA TRP A 1171 28.81 -10.71 -16.88
C TRP A 1171 27.91 -9.53 -16.51
N GLY A 1172 27.87 -9.13 -15.23
CA GLY A 1172 27.15 -7.94 -14.77
C GLY A 1172 27.67 -6.65 -15.42
N ARG A 1173 29.00 -6.47 -15.47
CA ARG A 1173 29.66 -5.32 -16.12
C ARG A 1173 29.43 -5.26 -17.63
N THR A 1174 29.43 -6.40 -18.32
CA THR A 1174 29.24 -6.46 -19.78
C THR A 1174 27.79 -6.18 -20.19
N ARG A 1175 26.78 -6.58 -19.39
CA ARG A 1175 25.38 -6.20 -19.65
C ARG A 1175 25.05 -4.76 -19.30
N LEU A 1176 25.63 -4.21 -18.23
CA LEU A 1176 25.51 -2.78 -17.92
C LEU A 1176 26.12 -1.89 -19.02
N ARG A 1177 27.18 -2.37 -19.68
CA ARG A 1177 27.78 -1.71 -20.86
C ARG A 1177 27.08 -2.00 -22.20
N ARG A 1178 26.32 -3.10 -22.31
CA ARG A 1178 25.59 -3.52 -23.53
C ARG A 1178 24.08 -3.28 -23.46
N ALA A 1179 23.56 -2.60 -22.44
CA ALA A 1179 22.29 -1.90 -22.60
C ALA A 1179 22.49 -1.00 -23.83
N PRO A 1180 21.69 -1.14 -24.90
CA PRO A 1180 21.90 -0.32 -26.08
C PRO A 1180 21.85 1.12 -25.58
N ALA A 1181 22.96 1.84 -25.76
CA ALA A 1181 22.85 3.24 -26.07
C ALA A 1181 21.98 3.28 -27.33
N THR A 1182 20.66 3.25 -27.14
CA THR A 1182 19.81 4.00 -28.03
C THR A 1182 20.46 5.36 -28.00
N GLU A 1183 21.15 5.72 -29.09
CA GLU A 1183 21.36 7.11 -29.39
C GLU A 1183 20.06 7.82 -28.99
N PRO A 1184 20.12 8.88 -28.19
CA PRO A 1184 18.97 9.73 -28.03
C PRO A 1184 18.68 10.28 -29.43
N GLY A 1185 17.86 9.55 -30.20
CA GLY A 1185 17.18 10.09 -31.37
C GLY A 1185 16.60 11.41 -30.91
N PRO A 1186 16.82 12.50 -31.68
CA PRO A 1186 16.76 13.85 -31.17
C PRO A 1186 15.47 14.01 -30.37
N LEU A 1187 15.62 14.32 -29.08
CA LEU A 1187 14.53 14.69 -28.19
C LEU A 1187 13.86 15.93 -28.80
N VAL A 1188 12.94 15.77 -29.74
CA VAL A 1188 12.13 16.85 -30.33
C VAL A 1188 10.87 17.07 -29.51
#